data_AF-A0A2V6R389-F1
#
_entry.id   AF-A0A2V6R389-F1
#
_cell.length_a   1.000
_cell.length_b   1.000
_cell.length_c   1.000
_cell.angle_alpha   90.00
_cell.angle_beta   90.00
_cell.angle_gamma   90.00
#
_symmetry.space_group_name_H-M   'P 1'
#
loop_
_entity.id
_entity.type
_entity.pdbx_description
1 polymer ?
#
loop_
_entity_poly.entity_id
_entity_poly.type
_entity_poly.pdbx_seq_one_letter_code
_entity_poly.pdbx_strand_id
1 'polypeptide(L)'
;MRRVRTLSLLLVVTVYGGAAIAYEAETHAQLAVKSTSREVSSIDRVLKFELGLSGGVTTTFRGVARPGVRRVDELIGDGALSEDIPSFRSLNHFHNPLIDPWDDAGLRAGPMLGTALVRGQSSVLWQQNDEQPSTFVFTPVPLPSLGGRWSWQDARRRYLAALTRPSRDDAGPEPGRDRAFGELFETLGHLTHLVQDAFVPAHARNDVHPPRVRSDWYEQWVEETRIARPDRFAALLNASPRGPEPSIFTATPTSRAPVPVARLIDADVFRAPADSGVLGDEGPGIGAAEYTNGNFLSRGTLFHRFELPRAASLDVGPIVEETPGTFRRYFTKSRDGAAITHFVTDGMLFDALAAAQAGPVPSAGWMLDARVHEDYAGALLPRAVGYGAALLDYFFRGRLDVDLVDDDDGLRLVGTNRSTDALDGGTLTLYADGDDGLRRPASESIAVGRAGPGDPLPAVPVTGAADAERFVAVYTGTLGEERPAGAFPGAVIGKVLGGVRVEEVFLDGGDTPPRWKLRTPKGVFLLTPADGASPLTADDFEAMRWGDGEDQLVGRSAFGPGRPNRVAAYAVPRRPSSIEIVAEDAPGGPVVTLRPIASFTLPQAGVSLDTTVSLDQTLEYRQQSVEYERTVVLQWTVPIPGVPGAYVPAGVEVASPRIRNLANRAVAFADTFAVVLDAAHYDLRQSPTEAATYSWRLTETSVNTAGHLIGVVRVDHAPPPFFRWPRVAQPLYGLDRTGEQIVRETCGPFACSPVTVPLMRSFPEGLLLWALVDFTAGRVLAKTAEDRITIGGRGVGEAPNWARPTQSPEPLVYRHTFERRQGNPDALDATTDLGWSGESLRTWDEEAFATQTELAQNFGGSATSSGGLRAELQGALRQLGFLQTVPGQGPTTAVFAFGDVGPTQMTLAVSTPALSPIPLAASLADAARARPPAGAERLVFIGAGIVPGRGELSGLLAWDAPEGPARGLLASPLGPEFARFVLGSATTELAVVNDLARAAGYVVPLEGTEPPRFVPDPDGLAFVRALAPRHLYDMRRERFTRLQLTPSGVVLEPTALPLVLRGGPPGPLGDYHAIRVP
;
A
#
# COMPACT_ATOMS: atom_id res chain seq x y z
N MET A 1 -75.99 0.37 -17.02
CA MET A 1 -74.66 0.45 -17.68
C MET A 1 -73.64 1.36 -16.98
N ARG A 2 -74.00 2.40 -16.20
CA ARG A 2 -73.02 3.23 -15.45
C ARG A 2 -72.32 2.51 -14.28
N ARG A 3 -73.01 1.64 -13.52
CA ARG A 3 -72.42 0.92 -12.36
C ARG A 3 -71.38 -0.15 -12.71
N VAL A 4 -71.45 -0.75 -13.90
CA VAL A 4 -70.47 -1.76 -14.35
C VAL A 4 -69.16 -1.08 -14.79
N ARG A 5 -69.24 0.12 -15.39
CA ARG A 5 -68.06 0.90 -15.82
C ARG A 5 -67.20 1.37 -14.64
N THR A 6 -67.81 1.79 -13.53
CA THR A 6 -67.09 2.20 -12.33
C THR A 6 -66.42 1.02 -11.62
N LEU A 7 -67.08 -0.15 -11.61
CA LEU A 7 -66.52 -1.37 -11.00
C LEU A 7 -65.32 -1.92 -11.79
N SER A 8 -65.40 -1.93 -13.13
CA SER A 8 -64.29 -2.36 -13.98
C SER A 8 -63.09 -1.40 -13.92
N LEU A 9 -63.33 -0.08 -13.83
CA LEU A 9 -62.24 0.91 -13.67
C LEU A 9 -61.59 0.80 -12.28
N LEU A 10 -62.37 0.63 -11.21
CA LEU A 10 -61.81 0.37 -9.87
C LEU A 10 -61.02 -0.93 -9.84
N LEU A 11 -61.52 -2.00 -10.46
CA LEU A 11 -60.82 -3.29 -10.52
C LEU A 11 -59.50 -3.17 -11.29
N VAL A 12 -59.46 -2.43 -12.40
CA VAL A 12 -58.22 -2.17 -13.18
C VAL A 12 -57.22 -1.33 -12.38
N VAL A 13 -57.65 -0.26 -11.70
CA VAL A 13 -56.78 0.53 -10.79
C VAL A 13 -56.27 -0.32 -9.61
N THR A 14 -57.06 -1.29 -9.14
CA THR A 14 -56.66 -2.18 -8.03
C THR A 14 -55.73 -3.32 -8.50
N VAL A 15 -55.94 -3.85 -9.72
CA VAL A 15 -55.15 -4.93 -10.34
C VAL A 15 -53.80 -4.42 -10.85
N TYR A 16 -53.75 -3.20 -11.41
CA TYR A 16 -52.52 -2.51 -11.79
C TYR A 16 -51.98 -1.58 -10.67
N GLY A 17 -52.63 -1.59 -9.50
CA GLY A 17 -52.17 -0.84 -8.31
C GLY A 17 -50.94 -1.45 -7.62
N GLY A 18 -50.60 -2.70 -7.96
CA GLY A 18 -49.28 -3.26 -7.71
C GLY A 18 -48.42 -2.97 -8.94
N ALA A 19 -47.55 -1.95 -8.86
CA ALA A 19 -46.70 -1.59 -9.98
C ALA A 19 -45.66 -2.67 -10.24
N ALA A 20 -45.21 -2.77 -11.50
CA ALA A 20 -44.13 -3.66 -11.91
C ALA A 20 -42.82 -3.08 -11.34
N ILE A 21 -42.39 -3.63 -10.21
CA ILE A 21 -41.14 -3.29 -9.53
C ILE A 21 -40.02 -3.97 -10.32
N ALA A 22 -38.82 -3.38 -10.33
CA ALA A 22 -37.67 -4.01 -10.94
C ALA A 22 -37.00 -5.03 -10.01
N TYR A 23 -35.66 -5.10 -9.96
CA TYR A 23 -35.04 -5.82 -8.85
C TYR A 23 -35.67 -5.36 -7.54
N GLU A 24 -35.83 -6.27 -6.58
CA GLU A 24 -36.41 -5.86 -5.29
C GLU A 24 -35.54 -4.76 -4.67
N ALA A 25 -36.18 -3.81 -3.98
CA ALA A 25 -35.57 -2.51 -3.70
C ALA A 25 -34.20 -2.57 -2.99
N GLU A 26 -33.96 -3.62 -2.20
CA GLU A 26 -32.67 -3.86 -1.53
C GLU A 26 -31.57 -4.41 -2.47
N THR A 27 -31.95 -5.13 -3.53
CA THR A 27 -31.01 -5.56 -4.58
C THR A 27 -30.47 -4.35 -5.33
N HIS A 28 -31.31 -3.36 -5.67
CA HIS A 28 -30.87 -2.09 -6.26
C HIS A 28 -29.86 -1.36 -5.37
N ALA A 29 -30.15 -1.26 -4.07
CA ALA A 29 -29.24 -0.65 -3.12
C ALA A 29 -27.85 -1.31 -3.14
N GLN A 30 -27.79 -2.64 -3.11
CA GLN A 30 -26.51 -3.37 -3.09
C GLN A 30 -25.73 -3.25 -4.40
N LEU A 31 -26.40 -3.26 -5.56
CA LEU A 31 -25.78 -3.02 -6.86
C LEU A 31 -25.24 -1.58 -6.97
N ALA A 32 -25.99 -0.60 -6.49
CA ALA A 32 -25.60 0.81 -6.53
C ALA A 32 -24.42 1.08 -5.57
N VAL A 33 -24.44 0.53 -4.35
CA VAL A 33 -23.29 0.57 -3.42
C VAL A 33 -22.05 -0.06 -4.08
N LYS A 34 -22.18 -1.23 -4.69
CA LYS A 34 -21.05 -1.89 -5.38
C LYS A 34 -20.49 -1.03 -6.53
N SER A 35 -21.35 -0.30 -7.24
CA SER A 35 -20.96 0.62 -8.32
C SER A 35 -20.07 1.77 -7.84
N THR A 36 -20.08 2.08 -6.54
CA THR A 36 -19.23 3.13 -5.94
C THR A 36 -17.86 2.61 -5.46
N SER A 37 -17.63 1.29 -5.49
CA SER A 37 -16.40 0.73 -4.93
C SER A 37 -15.17 1.14 -5.74
N ARG A 38 -14.03 1.26 -5.07
CA ARG A 38 -12.79 1.83 -5.64
C ARG A 38 -12.24 1.04 -6.82
N GLU A 39 -12.58 -0.25 -6.90
CA GLU A 39 -12.19 -1.15 -7.98
C GLU A 39 -13.03 -0.94 -9.25
N VAL A 40 -14.16 -0.23 -9.14
CA VAL A 40 -15.17 -0.11 -10.20
C VAL A 40 -15.34 1.32 -10.69
N SER A 41 -15.40 2.31 -9.78
CA SER A 41 -15.62 3.72 -10.11
C SER A 41 -14.52 4.62 -9.55
N SER A 42 -14.29 5.74 -10.24
CA SER A 42 -13.41 6.81 -9.80
C SER A 42 -14.00 7.71 -8.71
N ILE A 43 -15.29 7.59 -8.36
CA ILE A 43 -15.99 8.51 -7.47
C ILE A 43 -15.28 8.75 -6.13
N ASP A 44 -14.78 7.71 -5.46
CA ASP A 44 -14.05 7.86 -4.19
C ASP A 44 -12.83 8.79 -4.33
N ARG A 45 -12.10 8.66 -5.45
CA ARG A 45 -10.97 9.53 -5.79
C ARG A 45 -11.43 10.96 -6.00
N VAL A 46 -12.51 11.17 -6.75
CA VAL A 46 -13.05 12.52 -7.02
C VAL A 46 -13.46 13.23 -5.73
N LEU A 47 -14.25 12.55 -4.90
CA LEU A 47 -14.75 13.13 -3.66
C LEU A 47 -13.59 13.57 -2.76
N LYS A 48 -12.52 12.77 -2.69
CA LYS A 48 -11.31 13.09 -1.92
C LYS A 48 -10.48 14.23 -2.48
N PHE A 49 -10.11 14.15 -3.76
CA PHE A 49 -9.07 15.00 -4.34
C PHE A 49 -9.59 16.21 -5.11
N GLU A 50 -10.85 16.18 -5.55
CA GLU A 50 -11.51 17.33 -6.19
C GLU A 50 -12.41 18.07 -5.21
N LEU A 51 -13.15 17.35 -4.35
CA LEU A 51 -14.16 17.97 -3.46
C LEU A 51 -13.72 18.09 -2.00
N GLY A 52 -12.53 17.60 -1.65
CA GLY A 52 -12.00 17.68 -0.29
C GLY A 52 -12.75 16.85 0.76
N LEU A 53 -13.62 15.93 0.34
CA LEU A 53 -14.33 14.99 1.20
C LEU A 53 -13.40 13.82 1.56
N SER A 54 -12.69 13.93 2.69
CA SER A 54 -11.59 13.02 3.08
C SER A 54 -11.95 11.54 3.13
N GLY A 55 -13.18 11.22 3.55
CA GLY A 55 -13.71 9.85 3.57
C GLY A 55 -13.99 9.29 2.18
N GLY A 56 -14.03 10.14 1.14
CA GLY A 56 -14.49 9.76 -0.18
C GLY A 56 -15.92 9.23 -0.11
N VAL A 57 -16.12 7.97 -0.51
CA VAL A 57 -17.46 7.35 -0.45
C VAL A 57 -17.93 7.06 0.98
N THR A 58 -17.04 7.09 1.99
CA THR A 58 -17.43 6.90 3.39
C THR A 58 -17.73 8.20 4.13
N THR A 59 -17.59 9.37 3.47
CA THR A 59 -18.06 10.64 4.02
C THR A 59 -19.56 10.56 4.26
N THR A 60 -20.06 11.18 5.34
CA THR A 60 -21.45 11.05 5.74
C THR A 60 -22.25 12.34 5.58
N PHE A 61 -23.50 12.18 5.16
CA PHE A 61 -24.49 13.26 5.08
C PHE A 61 -25.85 12.75 5.59
N ARG A 62 -26.82 13.66 5.76
CA ARG A 62 -28.18 13.25 6.12
C ARG A 62 -28.92 12.71 4.89
N GLY A 63 -29.49 11.51 5.00
CA GLY A 63 -30.36 10.92 3.98
C GLY A 63 -31.81 11.38 4.10
N VAL A 64 -32.50 11.45 2.96
CA VAL A 64 -33.94 11.74 2.86
C VAL A 64 -34.72 10.45 2.63
N ALA A 65 -34.23 9.55 1.77
CA ALA A 65 -34.85 8.25 1.50
C ALA A 65 -34.87 7.37 2.76
N ARG A 66 -33.73 7.29 3.46
CA ARG A 66 -33.62 6.69 4.79
C ARG A 66 -33.15 7.76 5.79
N PRO A 67 -34.05 8.30 6.63
CA PRO A 67 -33.70 9.36 7.56
C PRO A 67 -32.56 8.95 8.51
N GLY A 68 -31.50 9.77 8.57
CA GLY A 68 -30.34 9.53 9.43
C GLY A 68 -29.04 9.97 8.78
N VAL A 69 -27.93 9.83 9.49
CA VAL A 69 -26.58 10.03 8.94
C VAL A 69 -26.19 8.77 8.17
N ARG A 70 -25.84 8.94 6.90
CA ARG A 70 -25.57 7.87 5.93
C ARG A 70 -24.27 8.17 5.20
N ARG A 71 -23.47 7.17 4.85
CA ARG A 71 -22.29 7.34 4.00
C ARG A 71 -22.71 7.67 2.56
N VAL A 72 -21.82 8.24 1.75
CA VAL A 72 -22.10 8.54 0.33
C VAL A 72 -22.49 7.28 -0.45
N ASP A 73 -21.78 6.17 -0.26
CA ASP A 73 -22.15 4.90 -0.90
C ASP A 73 -23.55 4.41 -0.48
N GLU A 74 -23.87 4.52 0.80
CA GLU A 74 -25.19 4.21 1.34
C GLU A 74 -26.28 5.16 0.79
N LEU A 75 -26.00 6.45 0.60
CA LEU A 75 -26.95 7.42 0.02
C LEU A 75 -27.26 7.11 -1.44
N ILE A 76 -26.24 6.73 -2.22
CA ILE A 76 -26.43 6.25 -3.60
C ILE A 76 -27.25 4.95 -3.59
N GLY A 77 -26.98 4.04 -2.64
CA GLY A 77 -27.78 2.83 -2.44
C GLY A 77 -29.24 3.11 -2.05
N ASP A 78 -29.46 4.04 -1.13
CA ASP A 78 -30.78 4.41 -0.62
C ASP A 78 -31.61 5.14 -1.68
N GLY A 79 -30.96 5.98 -2.49
CA GLY A 79 -31.58 6.62 -3.65
C GLY A 79 -32.02 5.61 -4.71
N ALA A 80 -31.19 4.61 -4.99
CA ALA A 80 -31.55 3.51 -5.89
C ALA A 80 -32.77 2.75 -5.35
N LEU A 81 -32.75 2.41 -4.06
CA LEU A 81 -33.89 1.78 -3.39
C LEU A 81 -35.18 2.59 -3.45
N SER A 82 -35.11 3.93 -3.37
CA SER A 82 -36.30 4.77 -3.35
C SER A 82 -36.88 5.10 -4.74
N GLU A 83 -36.22 4.75 -5.86
CA GLU A 83 -36.74 5.04 -7.21
C GLU A 83 -38.04 4.28 -7.50
N ASP A 84 -38.27 3.12 -6.86
CA ASP A 84 -39.56 2.40 -6.94
C ASP A 84 -40.64 2.95 -5.99
N ILE A 85 -40.36 4.04 -5.26
CA ILE A 85 -41.26 4.60 -4.25
C ILE A 85 -41.71 6.02 -4.65
N PRO A 86 -43.03 6.27 -4.80
CA PRO A 86 -44.14 5.33 -4.69
C PRO A 86 -44.25 4.42 -5.92
N SER A 87 -44.96 3.30 -5.77
CA SER A 87 -45.02 2.23 -6.79
C SER A 87 -45.33 2.71 -8.21
N PHE A 88 -46.21 3.70 -8.42
CA PHE A 88 -46.52 4.21 -9.75
C PHE A 88 -45.33 4.82 -10.51
N ARG A 89 -44.26 5.16 -9.80
CA ARG A 89 -42.99 5.62 -10.38
C ARG A 89 -42.34 4.58 -11.28
N SER A 90 -42.43 3.30 -10.88
CA SER A 90 -41.83 2.18 -11.61
C SER A 90 -42.42 1.95 -13.00
N LEU A 91 -43.60 2.52 -13.30
CA LEU A 91 -44.18 2.47 -14.64
C LEU A 91 -43.33 3.20 -15.69
N ASN A 92 -42.40 4.06 -15.29
CA ASN A 92 -41.46 4.75 -16.18
C ASN A 92 -40.09 4.05 -16.32
N HIS A 93 -39.93 2.86 -15.75
CA HIS A 93 -38.64 2.14 -15.74
C HIS A 93 -38.43 1.26 -16.99
N PHE A 94 -39.46 1.12 -17.82
CA PHE A 94 -39.44 0.33 -19.03
C PHE A 94 -38.86 1.10 -20.22
N HIS A 95 -38.10 0.41 -21.06
CA HIS A 95 -37.68 0.90 -22.36
C HIS A 95 -37.51 -0.28 -23.32
N ASN A 96 -38.24 -0.28 -24.44
CA ASN A 96 -38.07 -1.23 -25.53
C ASN A 96 -37.21 -0.60 -26.64
N PRO A 97 -35.95 -1.05 -26.82
CA PRO A 97 -35.00 -0.44 -27.75
C PRO A 97 -35.35 -0.64 -29.23
N LEU A 98 -36.30 -1.54 -29.53
CA LEU A 98 -36.74 -1.79 -30.91
C LEU A 98 -37.82 -0.79 -31.39
N ILE A 99 -38.20 0.18 -30.55
CA ILE A 99 -39.22 1.19 -30.89
C ILE A 99 -38.56 2.55 -31.14
N ASP A 100 -38.68 3.02 -32.38
CA ASP A 100 -38.28 4.36 -32.82
C ASP A 100 -39.54 5.20 -33.13
N PRO A 101 -39.73 6.39 -32.54
CA PRO A 101 -38.82 7.11 -31.63
C PRO A 101 -38.91 6.69 -30.15
N TRP A 102 -37.89 7.05 -29.37
CA TRP A 102 -37.81 6.80 -27.92
C TRP A 102 -39.01 7.30 -27.11
N ASP A 103 -39.73 8.31 -27.59
CA ASP A 103 -40.99 8.79 -26.99
C ASP A 103 -42.06 7.68 -26.86
N ASP A 104 -42.00 6.67 -27.75
CA ASP A 104 -42.91 5.53 -27.76
C ASP A 104 -42.31 4.23 -27.24
N ALA A 105 -41.03 4.23 -26.87
CA ALA A 105 -40.32 3.07 -26.33
C ALA A 105 -40.67 2.71 -24.87
N GLY A 106 -41.42 3.56 -24.15
CA GLY A 106 -41.81 3.30 -22.75
C GLY A 106 -42.93 2.26 -22.58
N LEU A 107 -43.36 2.05 -21.33
CA LEU A 107 -44.43 1.09 -21.01
C LEU A 107 -45.72 1.39 -21.77
N ARG A 108 -46.30 0.38 -22.41
CA ARG A 108 -47.62 0.42 -23.08
C ARG A 108 -48.39 -0.85 -22.77
N ALA A 109 -49.36 -0.80 -21.85
CA ALA A 109 -50.08 -1.98 -21.41
C ALA A 109 -51.60 -1.80 -21.35
N GLY A 110 -52.32 -2.92 -21.49
CA GLY A 110 -53.79 -2.99 -21.41
C GLY A 110 -54.49 -2.22 -22.53
N PRO A 111 -54.36 -2.65 -23.81
CA PRO A 111 -55.05 -1.96 -24.89
C PRO A 111 -56.57 -2.10 -24.74
N MET A 112 -57.27 -0.97 -24.68
CA MET A 112 -58.73 -0.89 -24.75
C MET A 112 -59.10 0.07 -25.88
N LEU A 113 -59.85 -0.41 -26.87
CA LEU A 113 -60.29 0.39 -28.04
C LEU A 113 -59.13 1.08 -28.80
N GLY A 114 -57.97 0.43 -28.90
CA GLY A 114 -56.79 0.96 -29.61
C GLY A 114 -55.91 1.93 -28.81
N THR A 115 -56.25 2.22 -27.56
CA THR A 115 -55.44 3.05 -26.64
C THR A 115 -54.94 2.24 -25.44
N ALA A 116 -53.68 2.41 -25.06
CA ALA A 116 -53.11 1.76 -23.87
C ALA A 116 -53.61 2.41 -22.58
N LEU A 117 -54.21 1.63 -21.67
CA LEU A 117 -54.69 2.11 -20.38
C LEU A 117 -53.57 2.55 -19.43
N VAL A 118 -52.39 1.92 -19.55
CA VAL A 118 -51.16 2.28 -18.83
C VAL A 118 -50.13 2.77 -19.83
N ARG A 119 -49.57 3.97 -19.58
CA ARG A 119 -48.57 4.62 -20.44
C ARG A 119 -47.46 5.21 -19.58
N GLY A 120 -46.31 4.53 -19.51
CA GLY A 120 -45.09 5.08 -18.91
C GLY A 120 -44.29 5.90 -19.90
N GLN A 121 -43.59 6.92 -19.42
CA GLN A 121 -42.48 7.51 -20.18
C GLN A 121 -41.36 6.47 -20.27
N SER A 122 -40.61 6.47 -21.38
CA SER A 122 -39.42 5.63 -21.49
C SER A 122 -38.40 6.00 -20.42
N SER A 123 -37.74 5.01 -19.81
CA SER A 123 -36.68 5.24 -18.82
C SER A 123 -35.55 6.15 -19.32
N VAL A 124 -35.21 6.06 -20.62
CA VAL A 124 -34.26 6.96 -21.30
C VAL A 124 -34.63 8.43 -21.18
N LEU A 125 -35.92 8.76 -21.29
CA LEU A 125 -36.43 10.12 -21.19
C LEU A 125 -36.72 10.48 -19.72
N TRP A 126 -37.17 9.53 -18.92
CA TRP A 126 -37.51 9.70 -17.51
C TRP A 126 -36.32 10.18 -16.67
N GLN A 127 -35.13 9.60 -16.90
CA GLN A 127 -33.89 9.99 -16.22
C GLN A 127 -33.48 11.45 -16.48
N GLN A 128 -34.01 12.09 -17.51
CA GLN A 128 -33.70 13.48 -17.91
C GLN A 128 -34.94 14.38 -17.93
N ASN A 129 -36.05 13.94 -17.32
CA ASN A 129 -37.27 14.72 -17.29
C ASN A 129 -37.30 15.65 -16.07
N ASP A 130 -37.16 16.96 -16.29
CA ASP A 130 -37.24 17.94 -15.20
C ASP A 130 -38.65 18.05 -14.55
N GLU A 131 -39.67 17.46 -15.18
CA GLU A 131 -41.09 17.49 -14.81
C GLU A 131 -41.60 16.12 -14.32
N GLN A 132 -40.73 15.29 -13.73
CA GLN A 132 -41.09 13.98 -13.15
C GLN A 132 -42.38 14.01 -12.29
N PRO A 133 -42.57 14.95 -11.34
CA PRO A 133 -43.77 14.98 -10.48
C PRO A 133 -45.10 15.19 -11.22
N SER A 134 -45.08 15.82 -12.40
CA SER A 134 -46.26 16.13 -13.22
C SER A 134 -46.48 15.15 -14.38
N THR A 135 -45.66 14.10 -14.48
CA THR A 135 -45.81 13.07 -15.52
C THR A 135 -46.93 12.09 -15.15
N PHE A 136 -47.84 11.81 -16.09
CA PHE A 136 -49.00 10.94 -15.89
C PHE A 136 -48.80 9.55 -16.50
N VAL A 137 -49.21 8.50 -15.77
CA VAL A 137 -48.94 7.10 -16.15
C VAL A 137 -50.19 6.27 -16.53
N PHE A 138 -51.39 6.84 -16.39
CA PHE A 138 -52.67 6.21 -16.73
C PHE A 138 -53.50 7.04 -17.72
N THR A 139 -54.25 6.36 -18.60
CA THR A 139 -55.23 6.99 -19.49
C THR A 139 -56.55 6.21 -19.48
N PRO A 140 -57.73 6.86 -19.64
CA PRO A 140 -57.94 8.30 -19.87
C PRO A 140 -57.95 9.15 -18.57
N VAL A 141 -57.81 8.54 -17.39
CA VAL A 141 -57.74 9.25 -16.11
C VAL A 141 -56.27 9.48 -15.76
N PRO A 142 -55.73 10.71 -15.92
CA PRO A 142 -54.33 10.99 -15.64
C PRO A 142 -54.06 10.90 -14.14
N LEU A 143 -53.24 9.93 -13.73
CA LEU A 143 -52.70 9.83 -12.38
C LEU A 143 -51.19 10.14 -12.42
N PRO A 144 -50.69 11.06 -11.56
CA PRO A 144 -49.29 11.45 -11.57
C PRO A 144 -48.39 10.32 -11.03
N SER A 145 -47.15 10.29 -11.51
CA SER A 145 -46.12 9.34 -11.08
C SER A 145 -45.70 9.53 -9.61
N LEU A 146 -45.78 10.77 -9.08
CA LEU A 146 -45.35 11.16 -7.73
C LEU A 146 -43.86 10.81 -7.45
N GLY A 147 -43.41 10.91 -6.18
CA GLY A 147 -42.06 10.47 -5.76
C GLY A 147 -40.95 11.52 -5.80
N GLY A 148 -41.24 12.77 -6.18
CA GLY A 148 -40.24 13.85 -6.16
C GLY A 148 -39.47 14.02 -7.48
N ARG A 149 -38.36 14.76 -7.41
CA ARG A 149 -37.55 15.18 -8.57
C ARG A 149 -36.16 14.58 -8.48
N TRP A 150 -35.81 13.69 -9.40
CA TRP A 150 -34.57 12.91 -9.37
C TRP A 150 -33.93 12.74 -10.76
N SER A 151 -34.11 13.73 -11.64
CA SER A 151 -33.50 13.73 -12.97
C SER A 151 -32.01 14.08 -12.95
N TRP A 152 -31.31 13.85 -14.06
CA TRP A 152 -29.92 14.29 -14.26
C TRP A 152 -29.74 15.79 -14.00
N GLN A 153 -30.70 16.59 -14.45
CA GLN A 153 -30.71 18.03 -14.28
C GLN A 153 -30.90 18.42 -12.81
N ASP A 154 -31.73 17.68 -12.06
CA ASP A 154 -31.83 17.86 -10.60
C ASP A 154 -30.51 17.53 -9.89
N ALA A 155 -29.81 16.46 -10.31
CA ALA A 155 -28.50 16.12 -9.77
C ALA A 155 -27.49 17.27 -9.98
N ARG A 156 -27.44 17.87 -11.17
CA ARG A 156 -26.57 19.03 -11.43
C ARG A 156 -26.94 20.25 -10.58
N ARG A 157 -28.23 20.55 -10.39
CA ARG A 157 -28.67 21.65 -9.51
C ARG A 157 -28.28 21.40 -8.05
N ARG A 158 -28.45 20.18 -7.56
CA ARG A 158 -28.05 19.80 -6.19
C ARG A 158 -26.55 19.86 -6.00
N TYR A 159 -25.78 19.43 -7.00
CA TYR A 159 -24.33 19.55 -6.96
C TYR A 159 -23.88 21.02 -6.94
N LEU A 160 -24.48 21.88 -7.76
CA LEU A 160 -24.22 23.32 -7.71
C LEU A 160 -24.57 23.92 -6.33
N ALA A 161 -25.71 23.55 -5.75
CA ALA A 161 -26.10 24.01 -4.42
C ALA A 161 -25.14 23.53 -3.33
N ALA A 162 -24.71 22.27 -3.40
CA ALA A 162 -23.72 21.69 -2.49
C ALA A 162 -22.37 22.41 -2.55
N LEU A 163 -22.00 22.93 -3.72
CA LEU A 163 -20.76 23.67 -3.91
C LEU A 163 -20.85 25.16 -3.55
N THR A 164 -22.03 25.78 -3.61
CA THR A 164 -22.13 27.26 -3.58
C THR A 164 -22.96 27.83 -2.43
N ARG A 165 -23.83 27.04 -1.78
CA ARG A 165 -24.71 27.59 -0.73
C ARG A 165 -23.93 28.15 0.47
N PRO A 166 -24.40 29.26 1.10
CA PRO A 166 -23.67 29.90 2.18
C PRO A 166 -23.54 29.06 3.44
N SER A 167 -24.62 28.44 3.90
CA SER A 167 -24.63 27.65 5.13
C SER A 167 -24.24 26.20 4.85
N ARG A 168 -23.37 25.65 5.71
CA ARG A 168 -23.05 24.22 5.69
C ARG A 168 -24.27 23.38 6.10
N ASP A 169 -24.84 23.73 7.25
CA ASP A 169 -26.01 23.08 7.83
C ASP A 169 -27.33 23.77 7.42
N ASP A 170 -28.46 23.16 7.78
CA ASP A 170 -29.83 23.68 7.57
C ASP A 170 -30.20 24.86 8.50
N ALA A 171 -29.21 25.62 8.99
CA ALA A 171 -29.41 26.74 9.90
C ALA A 171 -29.92 28.02 9.19
N GLY A 172 -29.84 28.06 7.85
CA GLY A 172 -30.27 29.19 7.02
C GLY A 172 -31.72 29.07 6.50
N PRO A 173 -32.18 30.04 5.69
CA PRO A 173 -33.50 30.02 5.06
C PRO A 173 -33.61 28.99 3.92
N GLU A 174 -32.49 28.53 3.37
CA GLU A 174 -32.41 27.42 2.43
C GLU A 174 -31.70 26.21 3.07
N PRO A 175 -31.97 24.98 2.59
CA PRO A 175 -31.22 23.80 3.02
C PRO A 175 -29.72 23.99 2.82
N GLY A 176 -28.89 23.55 3.77
CA GLY A 176 -27.44 23.73 3.73
C GLY A 176 -26.74 22.92 2.64
N ARG A 177 -25.43 23.16 2.47
CA ARG A 177 -24.57 22.39 1.56
C ARG A 177 -24.59 20.90 1.84
N ASP A 178 -24.57 20.49 3.12
CA ASP A 178 -24.50 19.08 3.52
C ASP A 178 -25.81 18.34 3.16
N ARG A 179 -26.95 19.04 3.24
CA ARG A 179 -28.23 18.49 2.74
C ARG A 179 -28.26 18.39 1.22
N ALA A 180 -27.74 19.39 0.51
CA ALA A 180 -27.64 19.35 -0.94
C ALA A 180 -26.73 18.20 -1.43
N PHE A 181 -25.64 17.89 -0.71
CA PHE A 181 -24.83 16.69 -0.96
C PHE A 181 -25.61 15.40 -0.72
N GLY A 182 -26.32 15.28 0.40
CA GLY A 182 -27.16 14.11 0.69
C GLY A 182 -28.17 13.82 -0.42
N GLU A 183 -28.92 14.85 -0.82
CA GLU A 183 -29.90 14.74 -1.90
C GLU A 183 -29.25 14.49 -3.27
N LEU A 184 -28.05 15.05 -3.55
CA LEU A 184 -27.30 14.75 -4.77
C LEU A 184 -27.00 13.26 -4.88
N PHE A 185 -26.43 12.68 -3.83
CA PHE A 185 -26.02 11.27 -3.86
C PHE A 185 -27.22 10.33 -3.97
N GLU A 186 -28.33 10.63 -3.29
CA GLU A 186 -29.58 9.90 -3.52
C GLU A 186 -30.07 10.07 -4.97
N THR A 187 -29.97 11.26 -5.58
CA THR A 187 -30.32 11.46 -6.99
C THR A 187 -29.49 10.59 -7.93
N LEU A 188 -28.18 10.46 -7.67
CA LEU A 188 -27.32 9.58 -8.44
C LEU A 188 -27.72 8.10 -8.27
N GLY A 189 -28.20 7.73 -7.07
CA GLY A 189 -28.83 6.43 -6.81
C GLY A 189 -30.06 6.18 -7.69
N HIS A 190 -30.99 7.13 -7.71
CA HIS A 190 -32.20 7.08 -8.55
C HIS A 190 -31.86 6.93 -10.05
N LEU A 191 -30.81 7.59 -10.53
CA LEU A 191 -30.35 7.46 -11.91
C LEU A 191 -29.69 6.10 -12.19
N THR A 192 -28.91 5.59 -11.22
CA THR A 192 -28.28 4.27 -11.31
C THR A 192 -29.33 3.15 -11.35
N HIS A 193 -30.42 3.30 -10.60
CA HIS A 193 -31.58 2.38 -10.64
C HIS A 193 -32.11 2.18 -12.06
N LEU A 194 -32.37 3.27 -12.80
CA LEU A 194 -32.93 3.18 -14.15
C LEU A 194 -32.01 2.45 -15.15
N VAL A 195 -30.69 2.55 -14.95
CA VAL A 195 -29.70 1.79 -15.73
C VAL A 195 -29.71 0.31 -15.33
N GLN A 196 -29.89 0.01 -14.04
CA GLN A 196 -30.01 -1.37 -13.54
C GLN A 196 -31.29 -2.05 -14.07
N ASP A 197 -32.40 -1.33 -14.16
CA ASP A 197 -33.67 -1.84 -14.71
C ASP A 197 -33.56 -2.19 -16.19
N ALA A 198 -32.74 -1.46 -16.95
CA ALA A 198 -32.47 -1.79 -18.34
C ALA A 198 -31.74 -3.15 -18.50
N PHE A 199 -31.15 -3.70 -17.43
CA PHE A 199 -30.62 -5.07 -17.38
C PHE A 199 -31.62 -6.11 -16.91
N VAL A 200 -32.85 -5.73 -16.58
CA VAL A 200 -33.93 -6.68 -16.32
C VAL A 200 -34.64 -7.03 -17.63
N PRO A 201 -34.68 -8.31 -18.05
CA PRO A 201 -35.31 -8.71 -19.31
C PRO A 201 -36.75 -8.25 -19.46
N ALA A 202 -37.54 -8.25 -18.37
CA ALA A 202 -38.93 -7.80 -18.42
C ALA A 202 -39.07 -6.30 -18.72
N HIS A 203 -38.15 -5.47 -18.22
CA HIS A 203 -38.17 -4.01 -18.37
C HIS A 203 -37.70 -3.58 -19.76
N ALA A 204 -36.66 -4.26 -20.28
CA ALA A 204 -36.15 -4.08 -21.64
C ALA A 204 -37.13 -4.58 -22.72
N ARG A 205 -38.07 -5.47 -22.36
CA ARG A 205 -39.00 -6.12 -23.30
C ARG A 205 -40.46 -5.71 -23.10
N ASN A 206 -40.71 -4.63 -22.35
CA ASN A 206 -42.04 -4.08 -22.10
C ASN A 206 -43.04 -5.14 -21.58
N ASP A 207 -42.56 -6.04 -20.71
CA ASP A 207 -43.31 -7.16 -20.15
C ASP A 207 -43.82 -6.79 -18.75
N VAL A 208 -45.05 -6.27 -18.66
CA VAL A 208 -45.62 -5.82 -17.39
C VAL A 208 -45.91 -6.98 -16.43
N HIS A 209 -45.46 -6.85 -15.18
CA HIS A 209 -45.54 -7.88 -14.14
C HIS A 209 -46.03 -7.31 -12.79
N PRO A 210 -47.35 -7.13 -12.59
CA PRO A 210 -47.89 -6.67 -11.31
C PRO A 210 -47.60 -7.70 -10.19
N PRO A 211 -46.87 -7.36 -9.11
CA PRO A 211 -46.32 -8.33 -8.15
C PRO A 211 -47.35 -9.28 -7.52
N ARG A 212 -48.58 -8.80 -7.27
CA ARG A 212 -49.66 -9.59 -6.64
C ARG A 212 -50.43 -10.49 -7.59
N VAL A 213 -50.23 -10.33 -8.89
CA VAL A 213 -51.00 -11.02 -9.94
C VAL A 213 -50.07 -11.87 -10.82
N ARG A 214 -48.86 -11.37 -11.06
CA ARG A 214 -47.86 -11.96 -11.93
C ARG A 214 -46.49 -11.35 -11.60
N SER A 215 -45.75 -11.95 -10.66
CA SER A 215 -44.35 -11.57 -10.40
C SER A 215 -43.45 -11.86 -11.60
N ASP A 216 -42.38 -11.07 -11.76
CA ASP A 216 -41.27 -11.44 -12.63
C ASP A 216 -40.44 -12.54 -11.96
N TRP A 217 -40.07 -13.56 -12.74
CA TRP A 217 -39.37 -14.71 -12.19
C TRP A 217 -37.87 -14.48 -11.99
N TYR A 218 -37.26 -13.58 -12.77
CA TYR A 218 -35.83 -13.30 -12.69
C TYR A 218 -35.53 -12.42 -11.46
N GLU A 219 -36.26 -11.32 -11.30
CA GLU A 219 -36.14 -10.43 -10.13
C GLU A 219 -36.39 -11.19 -8.82
N GLN A 220 -37.47 -11.99 -8.80
CA GLN A 220 -37.79 -12.83 -7.66
C GLN A 220 -36.65 -13.81 -7.35
N TRP A 221 -36.05 -14.46 -8.36
CA TRP A 221 -34.93 -15.37 -8.15
C TRP A 221 -33.69 -14.65 -7.62
N VAL A 222 -33.39 -13.44 -8.10
CA VAL A 222 -32.25 -12.64 -7.64
C VAL A 222 -32.45 -12.26 -6.18
N GLU A 223 -33.65 -11.79 -5.80
CA GLU A 223 -33.96 -11.45 -4.41
C GLU A 223 -33.94 -12.67 -3.49
N GLU A 224 -34.56 -13.77 -3.91
CA GLU A 224 -34.54 -15.03 -3.15
C GLU A 224 -33.10 -15.52 -2.97
N THR A 225 -32.23 -15.36 -3.97
CA THR A 225 -30.82 -15.70 -3.86
C THR A 225 -30.09 -14.75 -2.90
N ARG A 226 -30.38 -13.45 -2.93
CA ARG A 226 -29.84 -12.47 -1.99
C ARG A 226 -30.20 -12.81 -0.53
N ILE A 227 -31.46 -13.17 -0.28
CA ILE A 227 -31.96 -13.48 1.07
C ILE A 227 -31.52 -14.87 1.53
N ALA A 228 -31.79 -15.90 0.72
CA ALA A 228 -31.63 -17.30 1.13
C ALA A 228 -30.21 -17.86 0.89
N ARG A 229 -29.44 -17.24 -0.01
CA ARG A 229 -28.08 -17.68 -0.41
C ARG A 229 -27.12 -16.48 -0.51
N PRO A 230 -26.89 -15.73 0.58
CA PRO A 230 -26.14 -14.49 0.55
C PRO A 230 -24.70 -14.64 0.00
N ASP A 231 -24.02 -15.76 0.29
CA ASP A 231 -22.68 -16.03 -0.26
C ASP A 231 -22.69 -16.15 -1.79
N ARG A 232 -23.75 -16.74 -2.35
CA ARG A 232 -23.90 -16.90 -3.80
C ARG A 232 -24.20 -15.55 -4.45
N PHE A 233 -25.07 -14.75 -3.84
CA PHE A 233 -25.33 -13.38 -4.29
C PHE A 233 -24.06 -12.52 -4.22
N ALA A 234 -23.30 -12.59 -3.12
CA ALA A 234 -22.04 -11.89 -2.97
C ALA A 234 -21.01 -12.30 -4.04
N ALA A 235 -20.97 -13.59 -4.43
CA ALA A 235 -20.11 -14.05 -5.53
C ALA A 235 -20.51 -13.44 -6.88
N LEU A 236 -21.81 -13.32 -7.17
CA LEU A 236 -22.31 -12.67 -8.38
C LEU A 236 -22.00 -11.17 -8.38
N LEU A 237 -22.18 -10.51 -7.23
CA LEU A 237 -21.91 -9.07 -7.06
C LEU A 237 -20.41 -8.74 -7.15
N ASN A 238 -19.54 -9.66 -6.73
CA ASN A 238 -18.08 -9.51 -6.77
C ASN A 238 -17.43 -10.05 -8.04
N ALA A 239 -18.20 -10.58 -8.99
CA ALA A 239 -17.68 -10.89 -10.30
C ALA A 239 -17.13 -9.62 -10.97
N SER A 240 -16.14 -9.79 -11.86
CA SER A 240 -15.50 -8.67 -12.56
C SER A 240 -16.56 -7.79 -13.26
N PRO A 241 -16.70 -6.51 -12.87
CA PRO A 241 -17.68 -5.62 -13.49
C PRO A 241 -17.45 -5.48 -14.98
N ARG A 242 -18.52 -5.31 -15.75
CA ARG A 242 -18.48 -5.14 -17.21
C ARG A 242 -19.15 -3.83 -17.60
N GLY A 243 -18.38 -2.75 -17.67
CA GLY A 243 -18.87 -1.44 -18.10
C GLY A 243 -19.05 -1.33 -19.62
N PRO A 244 -19.69 -0.25 -20.10
CA PRO A 244 -19.73 0.07 -21.53
C PRO A 244 -18.36 0.57 -22.02
N GLU A 245 -18.14 0.47 -23.32
CA GLU A 245 -17.05 1.22 -23.98
C GLU A 245 -17.29 2.73 -23.82
N PRO A 246 -16.27 3.54 -23.46
CA PRO A 246 -16.42 4.99 -23.26
C PRO A 246 -16.95 5.74 -24.50
N SER A 247 -16.80 5.18 -25.70
CA SER A 247 -17.33 5.72 -26.95
C SER A 247 -18.86 5.74 -27.02
N ILE A 248 -19.56 5.14 -26.05
CA ILE A 248 -21.03 5.17 -25.97
C ILE A 248 -21.57 6.59 -25.72
N PHE A 249 -20.79 7.47 -25.10
CA PHE A 249 -21.22 8.82 -24.71
C PHE A 249 -21.20 9.81 -25.88
N THR A 250 -22.12 9.63 -26.82
CA THR A 250 -22.30 10.51 -27.99
C THR A 250 -23.66 11.20 -27.96
N ALA A 251 -23.82 12.23 -28.81
CA ALA A 251 -25.07 12.99 -28.93
C ALA A 251 -26.28 12.08 -29.17
N THR A 252 -27.41 12.42 -28.56
CA THR A 252 -28.64 11.62 -28.60
C THR A 252 -29.60 12.13 -29.70
N PRO A 253 -30.54 11.30 -30.19
CA PRO A 253 -31.44 11.67 -31.28
C PRO A 253 -32.56 12.65 -30.86
N THR A 254 -32.72 12.96 -29.56
CA THR A 254 -33.85 13.74 -29.03
C THR A 254 -33.41 14.84 -28.07
N SER A 255 -34.01 16.01 -28.20
CA SER A 255 -33.78 17.14 -27.29
C SER A 255 -34.39 16.94 -25.90
N ARG A 256 -35.20 15.89 -25.69
CA ARG A 256 -35.81 15.55 -24.39
C ARG A 256 -34.89 14.74 -23.47
N ALA A 257 -33.87 14.11 -24.04
CA ALA A 257 -32.81 13.43 -23.30
C ALA A 257 -31.45 13.77 -23.94
N PRO A 258 -31.03 15.05 -23.91
CA PRO A 258 -29.86 15.53 -24.66
C PRO A 258 -28.52 15.04 -24.08
N VAL A 259 -28.48 14.63 -22.81
CA VAL A 259 -27.25 14.17 -22.17
C VAL A 259 -26.95 12.72 -22.58
N PRO A 260 -25.72 12.40 -23.03
CA PRO A 260 -25.33 11.08 -23.52
C PRO A 260 -25.52 9.90 -22.57
N VAL A 261 -25.77 10.12 -21.27
CA VAL A 261 -26.11 9.04 -20.33
C VAL A 261 -27.37 8.26 -20.73
N ALA A 262 -28.22 8.81 -21.60
CA ALA A 262 -29.28 8.08 -22.30
C ALA A 262 -28.78 6.82 -23.00
N ARG A 263 -27.56 6.87 -23.57
CA ARG A 263 -26.98 5.76 -24.30
C ARG A 263 -26.52 4.61 -23.43
N LEU A 264 -26.43 4.79 -22.10
CA LEU A 264 -26.25 3.68 -21.18
C LEU A 264 -27.46 2.73 -21.19
N ILE A 265 -28.66 3.23 -21.49
CA ILE A 265 -29.88 2.43 -21.61
C ILE A 265 -30.08 2.00 -23.07
N ASP A 266 -29.99 2.92 -24.03
CA ASP A 266 -30.16 2.63 -25.46
C ASP A 266 -29.19 3.44 -26.32
N ALA A 267 -28.26 2.76 -26.99
CA ALA A 267 -27.23 3.34 -27.84
C ALA A 267 -27.62 3.35 -29.33
N ASP A 268 -28.85 3.00 -29.72
CA ASP A 268 -29.36 2.99 -31.10
C ASP A 268 -28.60 2.07 -32.07
N VAL A 269 -27.89 1.05 -31.58
CA VAL A 269 -27.06 0.13 -32.36
C VAL A 269 -27.72 -1.22 -32.68
N PHE A 270 -28.76 -1.61 -31.95
CA PHE A 270 -29.52 -2.86 -32.16
C PHE A 270 -31.00 -2.57 -32.46
N ARG A 271 -31.39 -2.62 -33.73
CA ARG A 271 -32.74 -2.27 -34.19
C ARG A 271 -33.49 -3.43 -34.82
N ALA A 272 -32.79 -4.43 -35.33
CA ALA A 272 -33.38 -5.64 -35.90
C ALA A 272 -32.46 -6.87 -35.71
N PRO A 273 -32.96 -8.10 -35.91
CA PRO A 273 -32.10 -9.29 -35.78
C PRO A 273 -30.91 -9.35 -36.73
N ALA A 274 -30.92 -8.60 -37.84
CA ALA A 274 -29.76 -8.46 -38.71
C ALA A 274 -28.56 -7.84 -37.98
N ASP A 275 -28.80 -7.09 -36.90
CA ASP A 275 -27.79 -6.42 -36.09
C ASP A 275 -27.26 -7.32 -34.95
N SER A 276 -27.64 -8.61 -34.89
CA SER A 276 -27.31 -9.49 -33.75
C SER A 276 -25.81 -9.63 -33.45
N GLY A 277 -24.94 -9.20 -34.36
CA GLY A 277 -23.50 -9.13 -34.13
C GLY A 277 -23.09 -8.17 -33.01
N VAL A 278 -23.86 -7.13 -32.71
CA VAL A 278 -23.55 -6.19 -31.61
C VAL A 278 -23.92 -6.74 -30.22
N LEU A 279 -24.73 -7.80 -30.17
CA LEU A 279 -25.23 -8.41 -28.93
C LEU A 279 -24.23 -9.33 -28.22
N GLY A 280 -23.02 -9.52 -28.78
CA GLY A 280 -21.99 -10.38 -28.20
C GLY A 280 -21.42 -9.83 -26.88
N ASP A 281 -20.72 -10.69 -26.13
CA ASP A 281 -20.08 -10.28 -24.88
C ASP A 281 -18.96 -9.23 -25.06
N GLU A 282 -18.32 -9.23 -26.24
CA GLU A 282 -17.30 -8.25 -26.68
C GLU A 282 -17.84 -7.22 -27.68
N GLY A 283 -19.17 -7.03 -27.73
CA GLY A 283 -19.83 -6.10 -28.66
C GLY A 283 -19.46 -4.64 -28.43
N PRO A 284 -19.53 -3.78 -29.47
CA PRO A 284 -19.29 -2.33 -29.37
C PRO A 284 -20.28 -1.66 -28.40
N GLY A 285 -19.96 -0.46 -27.90
CA GLY A 285 -20.74 0.33 -26.93
C GLY A 285 -22.26 0.31 -27.14
N ILE A 286 -22.90 -0.72 -26.57
CA ILE A 286 -24.32 -1.06 -26.70
C ILE A 286 -25.06 -0.60 -25.45
N GLY A 287 -26.32 -0.17 -25.58
CA GLY A 287 -27.16 0.16 -24.45
C GLY A 287 -27.57 -1.08 -23.65
N ALA A 288 -27.80 -0.90 -22.35
CA ALA A 288 -28.23 -1.97 -21.45
C ALA A 288 -29.53 -2.64 -21.92
N ALA A 289 -30.53 -1.86 -22.37
CA ALA A 289 -31.79 -2.39 -22.83
C ALA A 289 -31.64 -3.15 -24.15
N GLU A 290 -30.78 -2.69 -25.06
CA GLU A 290 -30.47 -3.37 -26.32
C GLU A 290 -29.83 -4.73 -26.08
N TYR A 291 -28.77 -4.76 -25.27
CA TYR A 291 -28.07 -5.99 -24.90
C TYR A 291 -29.03 -6.98 -24.22
N THR A 292 -29.87 -6.48 -23.32
CA THR A 292 -30.78 -7.32 -22.53
C THR A 292 -31.95 -7.83 -23.37
N ASN A 293 -32.59 -6.95 -24.15
CA ASN A 293 -33.70 -7.29 -25.04
C ASN A 293 -33.27 -8.34 -26.07
N GLY A 294 -32.12 -8.15 -26.74
CA GLY A 294 -31.66 -9.03 -27.79
C GLY A 294 -31.18 -10.40 -27.30
N ASN A 295 -30.68 -10.50 -26.06
CA ASN A 295 -30.05 -11.72 -25.56
C ASN A 295 -30.91 -12.58 -24.62
N PHE A 296 -31.88 -12.01 -23.89
CA PHE A 296 -32.57 -12.72 -22.80
C PHE A 296 -34.09 -12.74 -22.99
N LEU A 297 -34.73 -13.76 -22.40
CA LEU A 297 -36.19 -13.89 -22.39
C LEU A 297 -36.76 -13.38 -21.08
N SER A 298 -38.00 -12.89 -21.11
CA SER A 298 -38.80 -12.63 -19.90
C SER A 298 -40.01 -13.54 -19.86
N ARG A 299 -40.61 -13.73 -18.67
CA ARG A 299 -41.74 -14.63 -18.44
C ARG A 299 -42.89 -14.45 -19.44
N GLY A 300 -43.23 -13.21 -19.77
CA GLY A 300 -44.31 -12.85 -20.69
C GLY A 300 -43.89 -12.58 -22.12
N THR A 301 -42.65 -12.90 -22.50
CA THR A 301 -42.14 -12.73 -23.86
C THR A 301 -41.36 -13.94 -24.38
N LEU A 302 -41.43 -15.08 -23.67
CA LEU A 302 -40.87 -16.39 -24.07
C LEU A 302 -41.20 -16.70 -25.54
N PHE A 303 -40.22 -16.57 -26.43
CA PHE A 303 -40.32 -16.82 -27.88
C PHE A 303 -41.57 -16.24 -28.56
N HIS A 304 -42.07 -15.09 -28.10
CA HIS A 304 -43.14 -14.35 -28.76
C HIS A 304 -42.96 -12.85 -28.58
N ARG A 305 -43.65 -12.05 -29.42
CA ARG A 305 -43.54 -10.57 -29.54
C ARG A 305 -42.22 -10.03 -30.09
N PHE A 306 -41.11 -10.74 -29.90
CA PHE A 306 -39.78 -10.32 -30.36
C PHE A 306 -39.17 -11.38 -31.28
N GLU A 307 -38.40 -10.94 -32.26
CA GLU A 307 -37.70 -11.84 -33.20
C GLU A 307 -36.43 -12.45 -32.59
N LEU A 308 -35.80 -11.79 -31.61
CA LEU A 308 -34.71 -12.33 -30.81
C LEU A 308 -35.02 -12.25 -29.30
N PRO A 309 -34.48 -13.16 -28.49
CA PRO A 309 -33.94 -14.46 -28.90
C PRO A 309 -35.01 -15.37 -29.53
N ARG A 310 -34.64 -16.15 -30.57
CA ARG A 310 -35.54 -17.11 -31.23
C ARG A 310 -35.18 -18.55 -30.91
N ALA A 311 -36.20 -19.40 -30.79
CA ALA A 311 -36.02 -20.83 -30.49
C ALA A 311 -35.18 -21.56 -31.56
N ALA A 312 -35.19 -21.09 -32.81
CA ALA A 312 -34.39 -21.66 -33.90
C ALA A 312 -32.87 -21.46 -33.73
N SER A 313 -32.45 -20.56 -32.84
CA SER A 313 -31.03 -20.26 -32.58
C SER A 313 -30.44 -21.09 -31.43
N LEU A 314 -31.25 -21.91 -30.76
CA LEU A 314 -30.79 -22.83 -29.73
C LEU A 314 -29.87 -23.90 -30.36
N ASP A 315 -28.96 -24.40 -29.53
CA ASP A 315 -28.01 -25.44 -29.92
C ASP A 315 -28.70 -26.81 -30.03
N VAL A 316 -28.11 -27.69 -30.84
CA VAL A 316 -28.65 -29.04 -31.04
C VAL A 316 -28.31 -29.89 -29.83
N GLY A 317 -29.35 -30.39 -29.14
CA GLY A 317 -29.23 -31.30 -28.01
C GLY A 317 -29.27 -30.56 -26.66
N PRO A 318 -30.23 -30.87 -25.77
CA PRO A 318 -30.28 -30.25 -24.46
C PRO A 318 -29.24 -30.86 -23.51
N ILE A 319 -28.78 -30.06 -22.55
CA ILE A 319 -28.07 -30.52 -21.36
C ILE A 319 -29.12 -31.16 -20.45
N VAL A 320 -28.93 -32.43 -20.10
CA VAL A 320 -29.82 -33.15 -19.18
C VAL A 320 -29.19 -33.16 -17.80
N GLU A 321 -29.84 -32.52 -16.83
CA GLU A 321 -29.41 -32.54 -15.43
C GLU A 321 -30.41 -33.32 -14.58
N GLU A 322 -29.88 -34.10 -13.63
CA GLU A 322 -30.69 -34.81 -12.63
C GLU A 322 -31.07 -33.87 -11.49
N THR A 323 -32.38 -33.75 -11.23
CA THR A 323 -32.94 -33.01 -10.09
C THR A 323 -33.69 -34.03 -9.22
N PRO A 324 -33.81 -33.89 -7.89
CA PRO A 324 -34.48 -34.91 -7.06
C PRO A 324 -35.86 -35.31 -7.60
N GLY A 325 -35.95 -36.51 -8.16
CA GLY A 325 -37.18 -37.09 -8.73
C GLY A 325 -37.52 -36.77 -10.19
N THR A 326 -36.72 -35.98 -10.93
CA THR A 326 -36.96 -35.64 -12.35
C THR A 326 -35.67 -35.36 -13.14
N PHE A 327 -35.70 -35.54 -14.46
CA PHE A 327 -34.67 -35.01 -15.36
C PHE A 327 -35.13 -33.69 -15.96
N ARG A 328 -34.24 -32.70 -16.01
CA ARG A 328 -34.50 -31.39 -16.60
C ARG A 328 -33.69 -31.22 -17.88
N ARG A 329 -34.31 -30.70 -18.96
CA ARG A 329 -33.62 -30.41 -20.22
C ARG A 329 -33.37 -28.91 -20.33
N TYR A 330 -32.10 -28.51 -20.31
CA TYR A 330 -31.70 -27.14 -20.57
C TYR A 330 -31.20 -26.99 -21.99
N PHE A 331 -31.65 -25.94 -22.65
CA PHE A 331 -31.25 -25.62 -24.02
C PHE A 331 -30.26 -24.48 -23.99
N THR A 332 -29.12 -24.66 -24.66
CA THR A 332 -28.06 -23.66 -24.78
C THR A 332 -28.32 -22.72 -25.94
N LYS A 333 -27.94 -21.46 -25.79
CA LYS A 333 -27.88 -20.47 -26.86
C LYS A 333 -26.43 -20.06 -27.05
N SER A 334 -25.79 -20.49 -28.15
CA SER A 334 -24.40 -20.06 -28.49
C SER A 334 -24.33 -19.09 -29.67
N ARG A 335 -25.46 -18.79 -30.32
CA ARG A 335 -25.57 -17.96 -31.53
C ARG A 335 -26.51 -16.78 -31.32
N ASP A 336 -26.50 -15.81 -32.23
CA ASP A 336 -27.32 -14.59 -32.20
C ASP A 336 -27.12 -13.76 -30.91
N GLY A 337 -25.87 -13.43 -30.57
CA GLY A 337 -25.50 -12.60 -29.42
C GLY A 337 -24.72 -13.36 -28.33
N ALA A 338 -24.87 -12.97 -27.08
CA ALA A 338 -24.21 -13.57 -25.91
C ALA A 338 -24.54 -15.05 -25.77
N ALA A 339 -23.54 -15.82 -25.35
CA ALA A 339 -23.64 -17.26 -25.16
C ALA A 339 -24.10 -17.59 -23.74
N ILE A 340 -25.19 -18.35 -23.62
CA ILE A 340 -25.81 -18.71 -22.34
C ILE A 340 -26.03 -20.23 -22.30
N THR A 341 -25.41 -20.90 -21.32
CA THR A 341 -25.41 -22.36 -21.19
C THR A 341 -26.79 -22.91 -20.86
N HIS A 342 -27.41 -22.42 -19.78
CA HIS A 342 -28.78 -22.74 -19.39
C HIS A 342 -29.68 -21.60 -19.84
N PHE A 343 -29.98 -21.53 -21.14
CA PHE A 343 -30.69 -20.37 -21.69
C PHE A 343 -32.21 -20.43 -21.47
N VAL A 344 -32.80 -21.62 -21.60
CA VAL A 344 -34.23 -21.90 -21.36
C VAL A 344 -34.40 -23.38 -21.02
N THR A 345 -35.48 -23.74 -20.33
CA THR A 345 -35.79 -25.14 -19.99
C THR A 345 -37.15 -25.57 -20.53
N ASP A 346 -37.39 -26.87 -20.58
CA ASP A 346 -38.67 -27.44 -20.98
C ASP A 346 -39.75 -27.29 -19.88
N GLY A 347 -40.94 -26.87 -20.31
CA GLY A 347 -42.14 -26.83 -19.48
C GLY A 347 -42.92 -28.15 -19.51
N MET A 348 -43.93 -28.27 -18.64
CA MET A 348 -44.74 -29.50 -18.51
C MET A 348 -45.42 -29.96 -19.82
N LEU A 349 -45.69 -29.03 -20.74
CA LEU A 349 -46.37 -29.32 -22.01
C LEU A 349 -45.40 -29.48 -23.18
N PHE A 350 -44.08 -29.41 -22.97
CA PHE A 350 -43.09 -29.37 -24.04
C PHE A 350 -43.23 -30.55 -25.01
N ASP A 351 -43.15 -31.79 -24.52
CA ASP A 351 -43.18 -32.98 -25.39
C ASP A 351 -44.54 -33.15 -26.07
N ALA A 352 -45.64 -32.84 -25.38
CA ALA A 352 -46.98 -32.91 -25.96
C ALA A 352 -47.15 -31.89 -27.10
N LEU A 353 -46.64 -30.67 -26.93
CA LEU A 353 -46.71 -29.61 -27.94
C LEU A 353 -45.74 -29.88 -29.10
N ALA A 354 -44.55 -30.40 -28.81
CA ALA A 354 -43.57 -30.80 -29.82
C ALA A 354 -44.09 -31.97 -30.67
N ALA A 355 -44.77 -32.95 -30.06
CA ALA A 355 -45.37 -34.07 -30.78
C ALA A 355 -46.61 -33.68 -31.59
N ALA A 356 -47.39 -32.70 -31.10
CA ALA A 356 -48.65 -32.28 -31.73
C ALA A 356 -48.47 -31.32 -32.91
N GLN A 357 -47.30 -30.69 -33.09
CA GLN A 357 -47.09 -29.64 -34.08
C GLN A 357 -45.91 -29.94 -35.01
N ALA A 358 -46.09 -29.67 -36.31
CA ALA A 358 -45.02 -29.77 -37.31
C ALA A 358 -44.10 -28.52 -37.36
N GLY A 359 -44.10 -27.69 -36.31
CA GLY A 359 -43.42 -26.39 -36.25
C GLY A 359 -42.79 -26.10 -34.87
N PRO A 360 -42.24 -24.89 -34.65
CA PRO A 360 -41.60 -24.53 -33.38
C PRO A 360 -42.53 -24.66 -32.17
N VAL A 361 -42.02 -25.17 -31.04
CA VAL A 361 -42.79 -25.30 -29.80
C VAL A 361 -43.25 -23.92 -29.32
N PRO A 362 -44.56 -23.68 -29.08
CA PRO A 362 -45.06 -22.38 -28.65
C PRO A 362 -44.63 -22.06 -27.21
N SER A 363 -44.76 -20.80 -26.80
CA SER A 363 -44.32 -20.27 -25.50
C SER A 363 -44.76 -21.11 -24.29
N ALA A 364 -45.95 -21.70 -24.34
CA ALA A 364 -46.51 -22.54 -23.26
C ALA A 364 -45.74 -23.86 -23.03
N GLY A 365 -44.89 -24.26 -23.98
CA GLY A 365 -44.00 -25.41 -23.84
C GLY A 365 -42.69 -25.11 -23.12
N TRP A 366 -42.34 -23.84 -22.91
CA TRP A 366 -41.04 -23.43 -22.35
C TRP A 366 -41.18 -22.85 -20.94
N MET A 367 -40.08 -22.84 -20.19
CA MET A 367 -40.01 -22.29 -18.82
C MET A 367 -38.64 -21.63 -18.57
N LEU A 368 -38.60 -20.69 -17.62
CA LEU A 368 -37.38 -20.15 -17.03
C LEU A 368 -37.38 -20.55 -15.55
N ASP A 369 -36.31 -21.18 -15.08
CA ASP A 369 -36.18 -21.63 -13.70
C ASP A 369 -34.90 -21.11 -13.04
N ALA A 370 -34.60 -21.61 -11.84
CA ALA A 370 -33.50 -21.13 -11.04
C ALA A 370 -32.12 -21.28 -11.73
N ARG A 371 -31.92 -22.31 -12.56
CA ARG A 371 -30.63 -22.51 -13.24
C ARG A 371 -30.48 -21.55 -14.41
N VAL A 372 -31.58 -21.27 -15.10
CA VAL A 372 -31.62 -20.27 -16.18
C VAL A 372 -31.36 -18.87 -15.65
N HIS A 373 -32.05 -18.47 -14.57
CA HIS A 373 -31.86 -17.15 -13.96
C HIS A 373 -30.47 -16.96 -13.36
N GLU A 374 -29.82 -18.05 -12.92
CA GLU A 374 -28.44 -18.00 -12.45
C GLU A 374 -27.46 -17.61 -13.56
N ASP A 375 -27.57 -18.23 -14.74
CA ASP A 375 -26.74 -17.86 -15.88
C ASP A 375 -27.07 -16.44 -16.39
N TYR A 376 -28.35 -16.04 -16.35
CA TYR A 376 -28.77 -14.67 -16.69
C TYR A 376 -28.13 -13.66 -15.72
N ALA A 377 -28.20 -13.92 -14.41
CA ALA A 377 -27.62 -13.05 -13.39
C ALA A 377 -26.09 -12.96 -13.50
N GLY A 378 -25.42 -14.06 -13.86
CA GLY A 378 -23.99 -14.06 -14.14
C GLY A 378 -23.58 -13.14 -15.30
N ALA A 379 -24.47 -12.91 -16.27
CA ALA A 379 -24.23 -12.02 -17.39
C ALA A 379 -24.69 -10.57 -17.14
N LEU A 380 -25.79 -10.38 -16.39
CA LEU A 380 -26.49 -9.11 -16.22
C LEU A 380 -26.03 -8.31 -15.00
N LEU A 381 -25.84 -8.94 -13.82
CA LEU A 381 -25.46 -8.20 -12.60
C LEU A 381 -24.09 -7.52 -12.70
N PRO A 382 -23.03 -8.16 -13.24
CA PRO A 382 -21.73 -7.48 -13.41
C PRO A 382 -21.80 -6.30 -14.38
N ARG A 383 -22.73 -6.33 -15.36
CA ARG A 383 -22.98 -5.21 -16.27
C ARG A 383 -23.77 -4.10 -15.61
N ALA A 384 -24.80 -4.43 -14.83
CA ALA A 384 -25.55 -3.46 -14.04
C ALA A 384 -24.63 -2.66 -13.11
N VAL A 385 -23.67 -3.31 -12.45
CA VAL A 385 -22.63 -2.65 -11.65
C VAL A 385 -21.69 -1.79 -12.52
N GLY A 386 -21.19 -2.34 -13.64
CA GLY A 386 -20.26 -1.62 -14.51
C GLY A 386 -20.86 -0.38 -15.18
N TYR A 387 -22.11 -0.46 -15.63
CA TYR A 387 -22.83 0.67 -16.24
C TYR A 387 -23.26 1.70 -15.19
N GLY A 388 -23.62 1.25 -13.97
CA GLY A 388 -23.84 2.16 -12.83
C GLY A 388 -22.59 2.97 -12.49
N ALA A 389 -21.42 2.33 -12.45
CA ALA A 389 -20.15 3.01 -12.27
C ALA A 389 -19.85 3.99 -13.42
N ALA A 390 -20.12 3.62 -14.67
CA ALA A 390 -19.94 4.50 -15.82
C ALA A 390 -20.83 5.76 -15.75
N LEU A 391 -22.06 5.66 -15.21
CA LEU A 391 -22.93 6.81 -14.95
C LEU A 391 -22.31 7.76 -13.91
N LEU A 392 -21.81 7.22 -12.79
CA LEU A 392 -21.16 8.00 -11.73
C LEU A 392 -19.88 8.68 -12.23
N ASP A 393 -19.06 7.95 -12.97
CA ASP A 393 -17.83 8.47 -13.57
C ASP A 393 -18.12 9.56 -14.60
N TYR A 394 -19.16 9.39 -15.43
CA TYR A 394 -19.60 10.41 -16.38
C TYR A 394 -20.12 11.68 -15.68
N PHE A 395 -20.88 11.54 -14.58
CA PHE A 395 -21.36 12.68 -13.80
C PHE A 395 -20.18 13.51 -13.29
N PHE A 396 -19.19 12.84 -12.73
CA PHE A 396 -17.99 13.49 -12.23
C PHE A 396 -16.89 13.63 -13.29
N ARG A 397 -17.10 13.50 -14.60
CA ARG A 397 -15.98 13.51 -15.57
C ARG A 397 -15.24 14.85 -15.70
N GLY A 398 -15.92 15.96 -15.36
CA GLY A 398 -15.33 17.28 -15.40
C GLY A 398 -14.23 17.47 -14.36
N ARG A 399 -13.07 18.00 -14.77
CA ARG A 399 -11.89 18.23 -13.93
C ARG A 399 -11.26 19.59 -14.22
N LEU A 400 -10.90 20.31 -13.16
CA LEU A 400 -10.12 21.54 -13.22
C LEU A 400 -8.74 21.28 -12.62
N ASP A 401 -7.68 21.61 -13.35
CA ASP A 401 -6.32 21.69 -12.79
C ASP A 401 -6.03 23.16 -12.51
N VAL A 402 -6.57 23.64 -11.39
CA VAL A 402 -6.50 25.04 -10.96
C VAL A 402 -5.84 25.15 -9.60
N ASP A 403 -5.17 26.26 -9.37
CA ASP A 403 -4.58 26.64 -8.09
C ASP A 403 -4.61 28.15 -7.91
N LEU A 404 -4.37 28.60 -6.69
CA LEU A 404 -4.19 30.01 -6.37
C LEU A 404 -2.72 30.39 -6.49
N VAL A 405 -2.47 31.51 -7.17
CA VAL A 405 -1.16 32.15 -7.25
C VAL A 405 -1.25 33.55 -6.66
N ASP A 406 -0.21 33.93 -5.93
CA ASP A 406 -0.06 35.25 -5.32
C ASP A 406 1.17 35.91 -5.96
N ASP A 407 0.93 36.90 -6.81
CA ASP A 407 1.95 37.62 -7.58
C ASP A 407 1.72 39.14 -7.51
N ASP A 408 2.47 39.92 -8.29
CA ASP A 408 2.37 41.39 -8.30
C ASP A 408 0.96 41.91 -8.69
N ASP A 409 0.14 41.08 -9.36
CA ASP A 409 -1.25 41.39 -9.74
C ASP A 409 -2.27 40.97 -8.65
N GLY A 410 -1.79 40.43 -7.53
CA GLY A 410 -2.56 39.95 -6.39
C GLY A 410 -3.02 38.50 -6.51
N LEU A 411 -3.72 38.03 -5.47
CA LEU A 411 -4.19 36.65 -5.40
C LEU A 411 -5.21 36.36 -6.53
N ARG A 412 -4.94 35.33 -7.33
CA ARG A 412 -5.79 34.91 -8.45
C ARG A 412 -5.80 33.40 -8.64
N LEU A 413 -6.93 32.88 -9.11
CA LEU A 413 -7.04 31.49 -9.57
C LEU A 413 -6.51 31.39 -11.00
N VAL A 414 -5.62 30.44 -11.25
CA VAL A 414 -5.10 30.10 -12.59
C VAL A 414 -5.14 28.60 -12.80
N GLY A 415 -5.19 28.16 -14.05
CA GLY A 415 -5.16 26.72 -14.34
C GLY A 415 -5.58 26.34 -15.74
N THR A 416 -5.86 25.06 -15.92
CA THR A 416 -6.22 24.45 -17.21
C THR A 416 -7.44 23.54 -17.08
N ASN A 417 -8.11 23.26 -18.20
CA ASN A 417 -9.14 22.23 -18.28
C ASN A 417 -8.48 20.84 -18.27
N ARG A 418 -8.77 20.01 -17.26
CA ARG A 418 -8.27 18.63 -17.16
C ARG A 418 -9.33 17.59 -17.54
N SER A 419 -10.51 18.04 -17.96
CA SER A 419 -11.55 17.16 -18.48
C SER A 419 -11.14 16.58 -19.83
N THR A 420 -11.71 15.44 -20.21
CA THR A 420 -11.55 14.87 -21.56
C THR A 420 -12.36 15.62 -22.63
N ASP A 421 -13.40 16.33 -22.20
CA ASP A 421 -14.24 17.17 -23.06
C ASP A 421 -13.82 18.64 -22.94
N ALA A 422 -14.11 19.42 -23.99
CA ALA A 422 -13.95 20.87 -23.94
C ALA A 422 -14.99 21.51 -23.01
N LEU A 423 -14.57 22.50 -22.24
CA LEU A 423 -15.45 23.47 -21.61
C LEU A 423 -15.86 24.51 -22.64
N ASP A 424 -17.12 24.94 -22.63
CA ASP A 424 -17.59 25.98 -23.54
C ASP A 424 -18.79 26.76 -22.97
N GLY A 425 -18.94 28.03 -23.36
CA GLY A 425 -20.11 28.86 -23.07
C GLY A 425 -20.61 28.80 -21.63
N GLY A 426 -19.73 29.06 -20.65
CA GLY A 426 -20.02 28.94 -19.22
C GLY A 426 -19.33 30.01 -18.37
N THR A 427 -19.35 29.82 -17.04
CA THR A 427 -18.68 30.72 -16.07
C THR A 427 -17.86 29.94 -15.06
N LEU A 428 -16.73 30.51 -14.66
CA LEU A 428 -15.90 30.08 -13.54
C LEU A 428 -16.02 31.11 -12.42
N THR A 429 -16.44 30.65 -11.24
CA THR A 429 -16.61 31.49 -10.04
C THR A 429 -15.87 30.87 -8.88
N LEU A 430 -15.14 31.70 -8.13
CA LEU A 430 -14.46 31.29 -6.92
C LEU A 430 -15.33 31.62 -5.71
N TYR A 431 -15.43 30.68 -4.76
CA TYR A 431 -16.05 30.88 -3.46
C TYR A 431 -15.01 30.69 -2.36
N ALA A 432 -15.17 31.36 -1.24
CA ALA A 432 -14.34 31.22 -0.05
C ALA A 432 -15.21 30.83 1.16
N ASP A 433 -14.72 29.92 2.00
CA ASP A 433 -15.29 29.67 3.32
C ASP A 433 -14.67 30.64 4.32
N GLY A 434 -15.49 31.45 4.97
CA GLY A 434 -15.04 32.40 5.99
C GLY A 434 -14.86 31.76 7.36
N ASP A 435 -14.18 32.48 8.26
CA ASP A 435 -13.95 32.07 9.66
C ASP A 435 -15.25 31.88 10.47
N ASP A 436 -16.39 32.38 9.96
CA ASP A 436 -17.74 32.19 10.51
C ASP A 436 -18.47 30.94 9.97
N GLY A 437 -17.79 30.13 9.15
CA GLY A 437 -18.31 28.91 8.54
C GLY A 437 -19.22 29.14 7.33
N LEU A 438 -19.42 30.39 6.91
CA LEU A 438 -20.25 30.74 5.75
C LEU A 438 -19.42 30.80 4.47
N ARG A 439 -19.95 30.20 3.40
CA ARG A 439 -19.39 30.29 2.04
C ARG A 439 -19.89 31.54 1.34
N ARG A 440 -18.99 32.30 0.73
CA ARG A 440 -19.31 33.52 -0.01
C ARG A 440 -18.57 33.55 -1.34
N PRO A 441 -19.11 34.21 -2.39
CA PRO A 441 -18.33 34.49 -3.58
C PRO A 441 -17.05 35.26 -3.22
N ALA A 442 -15.92 34.76 -3.72
CA ALA A 442 -14.60 35.36 -3.59
C ALA A 442 -14.12 35.98 -4.91
N SER A 443 -14.93 35.89 -5.96
CA SER A 443 -14.71 36.53 -7.26
C SER A 443 -16.05 36.88 -7.91
N GLU A 444 -16.01 37.71 -8.95
CA GLU A 444 -17.08 37.75 -9.95
C GLU A 444 -17.12 36.45 -10.78
N SER A 445 -18.22 36.20 -11.48
CA SER A 445 -18.35 35.07 -12.40
C SER A 445 -17.67 35.40 -13.72
N ILE A 446 -16.56 34.72 -14.01
CA ILE A 446 -15.75 34.98 -15.22
C ILE A 446 -16.21 34.07 -16.35
N ALA A 447 -16.48 34.64 -17.52
CA ALA A 447 -16.89 33.87 -18.69
C ALA A 447 -15.75 32.95 -19.18
N VAL A 448 -16.08 31.69 -19.43
CA VAL A 448 -15.18 30.68 -20.00
C VAL A 448 -15.64 30.41 -21.42
N GLY A 449 -14.80 30.80 -22.39
CA GLY A 449 -14.97 30.41 -23.79
C GLY A 449 -14.60 28.95 -24.02
N ARG A 450 -14.38 28.57 -25.28
CA ARG A 450 -13.98 27.20 -25.60
C ARG A 450 -12.57 26.89 -25.09
N ALA A 451 -12.45 25.93 -24.18
CA ALA A 451 -11.18 25.42 -23.65
C ALA A 451 -11.14 23.89 -23.77
N GLY A 452 -10.32 23.37 -24.69
CA GLY A 452 -10.10 21.93 -24.87
C GLY A 452 -9.29 21.29 -23.72
N PRO A 453 -9.11 19.96 -23.76
CA PRO A 453 -8.28 19.27 -22.77
C PRO A 453 -6.84 19.83 -22.75
N GLY A 454 -6.40 20.30 -21.59
CA GLY A 454 -5.09 20.93 -21.37
C GLY A 454 -5.02 22.43 -21.68
N ASP A 455 -6.07 23.03 -22.27
CA ASP A 455 -6.08 24.45 -22.59
C ASP A 455 -6.19 25.31 -21.31
N PRO A 456 -5.58 26.51 -21.31
CA PRO A 456 -5.65 27.43 -20.17
C PRO A 456 -7.06 27.97 -19.95
N LEU A 457 -7.40 28.18 -18.68
CA LEU A 457 -8.61 28.85 -18.23
C LEU A 457 -8.35 30.34 -18.00
N PRO A 458 -9.37 31.21 -18.10
CA PRO A 458 -9.22 32.61 -17.73
C PRO A 458 -8.80 32.73 -16.27
N ALA A 459 -7.84 33.61 -15.99
CA ALA A 459 -7.46 33.92 -14.61
C ALA A 459 -8.64 34.59 -13.89
N VAL A 460 -8.91 34.18 -12.65
CA VAL A 460 -10.01 34.73 -11.84
C VAL A 460 -9.42 35.48 -10.64
N PRO A 461 -9.48 36.83 -10.62
CA PRO A 461 -8.99 37.62 -9.50
C PRO A 461 -9.80 37.33 -8.22
N VAL A 462 -9.11 37.22 -7.09
CA VAL A 462 -9.77 37.12 -5.78
C VAL A 462 -10.10 38.52 -5.28
N THR A 463 -11.39 38.83 -5.18
CA THR A 463 -11.89 40.17 -4.79
C THR A 463 -12.40 40.24 -3.36
N GLY A 464 -12.49 39.11 -2.64
CA GLY A 464 -12.94 39.05 -1.24
C GLY A 464 -12.41 37.84 -0.49
N ALA A 465 -12.25 37.96 0.83
CA ALA A 465 -11.74 36.92 1.74
C ALA A 465 -10.40 36.31 1.27
N ALA A 466 -9.44 37.16 0.91
CA ALA A 466 -8.10 36.74 0.47
C ALA A 466 -7.32 35.97 1.56
N ASP A 467 -7.71 36.13 2.82
CA ASP A 467 -7.22 35.41 3.99
C ASP A 467 -8.04 34.15 4.30
N ALA A 468 -8.96 33.74 3.42
CA ALA A 468 -9.65 32.47 3.58
C ALA A 468 -8.66 31.31 3.39
N GLU A 469 -8.82 30.28 4.21
CA GLU A 469 -7.96 29.10 4.13
C GLU A 469 -8.54 28.01 3.23
N ARG A 470 -9.77 28.20 2.73
CA ARG A 470 -10.49 27.26 1.87
C ARG A 470 -11.27 27.98 0.78
N PHE A 471 -11.02 27.60 -0.46
CA PHE A 471 -11.75 28.08 -1.62
C PHE A 471 -12.38 26.94 -2.40
N VAL A 472 -13.41 27.26 -3.18
CA VAL A 472 -14.07 26.33 -4.10
C VAL A 472 -14.22 27.02 -5.44
N ALA A 473 -13.46 26.56 -6.43
CA ALA A 473 -13.64 26.95 -7.82
C ALA A 473 -14.81 26.15 -8.41
N VAL A 474 -15.78 26.84 -8.98
CA VAL A 474 -17.00 26.25 -9.54
C VAL A 474 -17.15 26.70 -10.99
N TYR A 475 -17.10 25.74 -11.90
CA TYR A 475 -17.49 25.94 -13.29
C TYR A 475 -18.94 25.52 -13.51
N THR A 476 -19.71 26.33 -14.23
CA THR A 476 -21.05 25.98 -14.74
C THR A 476 -21.14 26.32 -16.22
N GLY A 477 -21.49 25.37 -17.08
CA GLY A 477 -21.55 25.60 -18.52
C GLY A 477 -21.62 24.32 -19.34
N THR A 478 -21.12 24.36 -20.56
CA THR A 478 -21.10 23.19 -21.45
C THR A 478 -19.88 22.31 -21.19
N LEU A 479 -20.08 21.00 -21.08
CA LEU A 479 -19.01 20.00 -21.12
C LEU A 479 -19.40 18.91 -22.13
N GLY A 480 -18.81 18.93 -23.33
CA GLY A 480 -19.22 18.04 -24.42
C GLY A 480 -20.68 18.31 -24.84
N GLU A 481 -21.52 17.27 -24.80
CA GLU A 481 -22.96 17.38 -25.14
C GLU A 481 -23.84 17.85 -23.97
N GLU A 482 -23.28 18.00 -22.78
CA GLU A 482 -24.01 18.47 -21.61
C GLU A 482 -24.09 20.00 -21.60
N ARG A 483 -25.14 20.55 -22.24
CA ARG A 483 -25.32 22.00 -22.47
C ARG A 483 -26.37 22.63 -21.54
N PRO A 484 -26.17 23.87 -21.06
CA PRO A 484 -27.19 24.59 -20.29
C PRO A 484 -28.49 24.80 -21.07
N ALA A 485 -29.63 24.63 -20.41
CA ALA A 485 -30.96 24.87 -21.00
C ALA A 485 -32.02 25.17 -19.93
N GLY A 486 -32.66 26.34 -19.99
CA GLY A 486 -33.67 26.72 -19.00
C GLY A 486 -33.08 26.75 -17.57
N ALA A 487 -33.63 25.91 -16.67
CA ALA A 487 -33.14 25.76 -15.30
C ALA A 487 -32.02 24.70 -15.14
N PHE A 488 -31.61 24.05 -16.23
CA PHE A 488 -30.48 23.14 -16.24
C PHE A 488 -29.16 23.94 -16.37
N PRO A 489 -28.26 23.90 -15.36
CA PRO A 489 -27.03 24.69 -15.39
C PRO A 489 -25.99 24.15 -16.39
N GLY A 490 -26.28 23.05 -17.09
CA GLY A 490 -25.27 22.29 -17.84
C GLY A 490 -24.40 21.46 -16.89
N ALA A 491 -23.16 21.23 -17.30
CA ALA A 491 -22.17 20.60 -16.45
C ALA A 491 -21.76 21.52 -15.30
N VAL A 492 -21.53 20.92 -14.13
CA VAL A 492 -21.03 21.58 -12.93
C VAL A 492 -19.73 20.90 -12.53
N ILE A 493 -18.67 21.67 -12.33
CA ILE A 493 -17.36 21.14 -11.90
C ILE A 493 -16.91 21.92 -10.67
N GLY A 494 -16.64 21.21 -9.57
CA GLY A 494 -16.10 21.78 -8.35
C GLY A 494 -14.65 21.37 -8.15
N LYS A 495 -13.81 22.33 -7.73
CA LYS A 495 -12.46 22.08 -7.21
C LYS A 495 -12.28 22.81 -5.89
N VAL A 496 -12.07 22.06 -4.80
CA VAL A 496 -11.72 22.62 -3.50
C VAL A 496 -10.20 22.85 -3.45
N LEU A 497 -9.82 24.05 -3.03
CA LEU A 497 -8.45 24.51 -2.84
C LEU A 497 -8.25 24.89 -1.39
N GLY A 498 -7.12 24.49 -0.80
CA GLY A 498 -6.90 24.64 0.64
C GLY A 498 -7.86 23.78 1.47
N GLY A 499 -8.42 24.35 2.53
CA GLY A 499 -9.19 23.64 3.54
C GLY A 499 -8.32 22.86 4.53
N VAL A 500 -7.02 23.14 4.54
CA VAL A 500 -6.04 22.56 5.43
C VAL A 500 -5.17 23.70 5.94
N ARG A 501 -4.99 23.75 7.25
CA ARG A 501 -4.06 24.64 7.94
C ARG A 501 -2.85 23.85 8.36
N VAL A 502 -1.67 24.46 8.32
CA VAL A 502 -0.48 23.92 8.96
C VAL A 502 -0.27 24.62 10.29
N GLU A 503 0.10 23.83 11.30
CA GLU A 503 0.48 24.29 12.62
C GLU A 503 1.84 23.72 12.98
N GLU A 504 2.62 24.48 13.73
CA GLU A 504 3.97 24.09 14.16
C GLU A 504 4.06 24.15 15.68
N VAL A 505 4.60 23.09 16.27
CA VAL A 505 5.13 23.15 17.64
C VAL A 505 6.65 23.22 17.59
N PHE A 506 7.24 24.22 18.22
CA PHE A 506 8.68 24.47 18.16
C PHE A 506 9.23 24.96 19.50
N LEU A 507 10.54 24.79 19.67
CA LEU A 507 11.29 25.31 20.81
C LEU A 507 11.93 26.65 20.43
N ASP A 508 11.54 27.73 21.11
CA ASP A 508 12.09 29.05 20.84
C ASP A 508 13.40 29.28 21.60
N GLY A 509 14.52 29.19 20.88
CA GLY A 509 15.85 29.46 21.42
C GLY A 509 16.14 30.94 21.73
N GLY A 510 15.25 31.86 21.32
CA GLY A 510 15.33 33.27 21.71
C GLY A 510 14.91 33.53 23.16
N ASP A 511 14.15 32.60 23.77
CA ASP A 511 13.77 32.68 25.18
C ASP A 511 14.90 32.14 26.08
N THR A 512 15.00 32.64 27.31
CA THR A 512 15.97 32.13 28.31
C THR A 512 15.23 31.75 29.61
N PRO A 513 15.11 30.45 29.93
CA PRO A 513 15.50 29.29 29.11
C PRO A 513 14.61 29.14 27.86
N PRO A 514 15.01 28.34 26.84
CA PRO A 514 14.20 28.07 25.66
C PRO A 514 12.81 27.51 26.04
N ARG A 515 11.75 28.02 25.39
CA ARG A 515 10.35 27.67 25.71
C ARG A 515 9.61 27.09 24.53
N TRP A 516 8.72 26.14 24.80
CA TRP A 516 7.86 25.53 23.79
C TRP A 516 6.69 26.46 23.41
N LYS A 517 6.49 26.65 22.11
CA LYS A 517 5.44 27.49 21.53
C LYS A 517 4.70 26.73 20.41
N LEU A 518 3.44 27.09 20.22
CA LEU A 518 2.59 26.67 19.10
C LEU A 518 2.39 27.86 18.16
N ARG A 519 2.54 27.65 16.87
CA ARG A 519 2.42 28.69 15.85
C ARG A 519 1.41 28.26 14.79
N THR A 520 0.53 29.19 14.46
CA THR A 520 -0.49 29.07 13.40
C THR A 520 -0.43 30.32 12.51
N PRO A 521 -1.15 30.36 11.39
CA PRO A 521 -1.28 31.60 10.61
C PRO A 521 -1.88 32.76 11.42
N LYS A 522 -2.66 32.46 12.46
CA LYS A 522 -3.37 33.46 13.27
C LYS A 522 -2.58 33.93 14.51
N GLY A 523 -1.57 33.19 14.98
CA GLY A 523 -0.90 33.51 16.25
C GLY A 523 0.36 32.69 16.56
N VAL A 524 1.15 33.20 17.51
CA VAL A 524 2.18 32.43 18.22
C VAL A 524 1.76 32.37 19.68
N PHE A 525 1.70 31.16 20.22
CA PHE A 525 1.11 30.86 21.51
C PHE A 525 2.11 30.14 22.41
N LEU A 526 2.25 30.60 23.65
CA LEU A 526 3.12 29.97 24.64
C LEU A 526 2.44 28.75 25.27
N LEU A 527 3.13 27.61 25.34
CA LEU A 527 2.55 26.37 25.87
C LEU A 527 2.81 26.27 27.38
N THR A 528 1.73 26.09 28.16
CA THR A 528 1.81 25.86 29.61
C THR A 528 1.16 24.52 29.99
N PRO A 529 1.69 23.85 31.04
CA PRO A 529 1.04 22.68 31.63
C PRO A 529 -0.25 23.08 32.36
N ALA A 530 -1.08 22.08 32.65
CA ALA A 530 -2.42 22.24 33.23
C ALA A 530 -2.44 22.82 34.65
N ASP A 531 -1.34 22.71 35.38
CA ASP A 531 -1.17 23.30 36.72
C ASP A 531 -0.83 24.80 36.68
N GLY A 532 -0.64 25.37 35.48
CA GLY A 532 -0.48 26.81 35.25
C GLY A 532 0.79 27.40 35.85
N ALA A 533 1.73 26.58 36.29
CA ALA A 533 2.85 27.04 37.11
C ALA A 533 3.88 27.86 36.31
N SER A 534 4.29 27.37 35.14
CA SER A 534 5.27 28.02 34.25
C SER A 534 5.22 27.47 32.82
N PRO A 535 5.62 28.23 31.79
CA PRO A 535 5.74 27.74 30.42
C PRO A 535 6.64 26.51 30.31
N LEU A 536 6.29 25.59 29.41
CA LEU A 536 7.10 24.40 29.14
C LEU A 536 8.46 24.78 28.54
N THR A 537 9.51 24.13 29.02
CA THR A 537 10.91 24.40 28.63
C THR A 537 11.61 23.16 28.06
N ALA A 538 12.84 23.36 27.59
CA ALA A 538 13.72 22.26 27.17
C ALA A 538 14.08 21.29 28.31
N ASP A 539 14.05 21.74 29.57
CA ASP A 539 14.32 20.89 30.74
C ASP A 539 13.15 19.95 31.05
N ASP A 540 11.92 20.38 30.73
CA ASP A 540 10.72 19.55 30.86
C ASP A 540 10.67 18.48 29.76
N PHE A 541 10.90 18.90 28.52
CA PHE A 541 10.86 18.04 27.34
C PHE A 541 11.95 18.43 26.33
N GLU A 542 12.78 17.45 25.95
CA GLU A 542 13.81 17.61 24.92
C GLU A 542 13.20 17.57 23.50
N ALA A 543 12.01 16.99 23.36
CA ALA A 543 11.26 16.95 22.11
C ALA A 543 9.76 17.05 22.37
N MET A 544 9.06 17.82 21.55
CA MET A 544 7.61 17.90 21.50
C MET A 544 7.15 17.69 20.06
N ARG A 545 6.13 16.84 19.86
CA ARG A 545 5.60 16.44 18.55
C ARG A 545 4.08 16.38 18.55
N TRP A 546 3.48 16.40 17.37
CA TRP A 546 2.05 16.16 17.21
C TRP A 546 1.68 14.68 17.35
N GLY A 547 0.47 14.42 17.85
CA GLY A 547 -0.13 13.09 17.92
C GLY A 547 -0.83 12.68 16.63
N ASP A 548 -1.64 11.63 16.70
CA ASP A 548 -2.44 11.14 15.57
C ASP A 548 -3.73 11.96 15.40
N GLY A 549 -4.24 12.58 16.47
CA GLY A 549 -5.37 13.50 16.42
C GLY A 549 -4.98 14.95 16.11
N GLU A 550 -5.96 15.74 15.68
CA GLU A 550 -5.79 17.15 15.28
C GLU A 550 -5.42 18.10 16.45
N ASP A 551 -5.63 17.66 17.69
CA ASP A 551 -5.51 18.47 18.89
C ASP A 551 -4.53 17.89 19.90
N GLN A 552 -3.64 16.99 19.48
CA GLN A 552 -2.81 16.22 20.40
C GLN A 552 -1.33 16.55 20.28
N LEU A 553 -0.66 16.77 21.40
CA LEU A 553 0.79 16.92 21.49
C LEU A 553 1.38 15.85 22.41
N VAL A 554 2.61 15.43 22.14
CA VAL A 554 3.38 14.52 22.97
C VAL A 554 4.76 15.10 23.24
N GLY A 555 5.13 15.19 24.51
CA GLY A 555 6.46 15.58 25.00
C GLY A 555 7.26 14.38 25.47
N ARG A 556 8.56 14.36 25.15
CA ARG A 556 9.54 13.36 25.61
C ARG A 556 10.66 14.04 26.38
N SER A 557 10.87 13.66 27.63
CA SER A 557 12.00 14.14 28.45
C SER A 557 13.30 13.42 28.04
N ALA A 558 14.41 13.79 28.69
CA ALA A 558 15.63 12.99 28.65
C ALA A 558 15.39 11.56 29.15
N PHE A 559 16.01 10.58 28.47
CA PHE A 559 16.00 9.15 28.83
C PHE A 559 17.42 8.67 29.16
N GLY A 560 17.53 7.64 29.99
CA GLY A 560 18.78 7.03 30.45
C GLY A 560 18.92 6.98 31.98
N PRO A 561 20.04 6.45 32.50
CA PRO A 561 20.27 6.33 33.93
C PRO A 561 20.24 7.71 34.63
N GLY A 562 19.44 7.85 35.69
CA GLY A 562 19.31 9.09 36.46
C GLY A 562 18.56 10.23 35.74
N ARG A 563 17.92 9.96 34.60
CA ARG A 563 17.10 10.93 33.85
C ARG A 563 15.60 10.78 34.20
N PRO A 564 14.74 11.75 33.84
CA PRO A 564 13.31 11.67 34.13
C PRO A 564 12.58 10.52 33.43
N ASN A 565 13.07 10.06 32.26
CA ASN A 565 12.53 8.92 31.51
C ASN A 565 11.01 8.98 31.28
N ARG A 566 10.49 10.17 30.95
CA ARG A 566 9.06 10.48 30.90
C ARG A 566 8.60 10.80 29.48
N VAL A 567 7.41 10.30 29.14
CA VAL A 567 6.63 10.69 27.96
C VAL A 567 5.27 11.17 28.44
N ALA A 568 4.76 12.29 27.92
CA ALA A 568 3.47 12.82 28.30
C ALA A 568 2.70 13.39 27.11
N ALA A 569 1.39 13.12 27.06
CA ALA A 569 0.50 13.60 26.04
C ALA A 569 -0.46 14.65 26.59
N TYR A 570 -0.78 15.61 25.74
CA TYR A 570 -1.60 16.77 26.04
C TYR A 570 -2.57 17.05 24.90
N ALA A 571 -3.75 17.57 25.22
CA ALA A 571 -4.69 18.14 24.27
C ALA A 571 -4.51 19.66 24.20
N VAL A 572 -4.51 20.20 22.98
CA VAL A 572 -4.55 21.62 22.65
C VAL A 572 -6.02 22.07 22.64
N PRO A 573 -6.46 22.93 23.57
CA PRO A 573 -7.86 23.33 23.63
C PRO A 573 -8.25 24.20 22.43
N ARG A 574 -9.35 23.84 21.75
CA ARG A 574 -9.92 24.60 20.64
C ARG A 574 -11.35 25.06 20.92
N ARG A 575 -11.81 26.07 20.19
CA ARG A 575 -13.19 26.57 20.25
C ARG A 575 -14.17 25.54 19.64
N PRO A 576 -15.42 25.43 20.13
CA PRO A 576 -16.39 24.50 19.56
C PRO A 576 -16.61 24.73 18.05
N SER A 577 -16.55 23.65 17.27
CA SER A 577 -16.76 23.67 15.81
C SER A 577 -15.79 24.59 15.04
N SER A 578 -14.60 24.83 15.61
CA SER A 578 -13.58 25.69 15.04
C SER A 578 -12.19 25.11 15.31
N ILE A 579 -11.27 25.37 14.40
CA ILE A 579 -9.85 25.04 14.58
C ILE A 579 -9.10 26.11 15.39
N GLU A 580 -9.77 27.19 15.80
CA GLU A 580 -9.11 28.25 16.54
C GLU A 580 -8.80 27.83 17.98
N ILE A 581 -7.57 28.14 18.39
CA ILE A 581 -7.03 27.79 19.71
C ILE A 581 -7.67 28.67 20.79
N VAL A 582 -7.93 28.07 21.95
CA VAL A 582 -8.32 28.81 23.16
C VAL A 582 -7.05 29.27 23.86
N ALA A 583 -6.82 30.58 23.87
CA ALA A 583 -5.67 31.20 24.52
C ALA A 583 -6.09 32.35 25.44
N GLU A 584 -5.28 32.60 26.46
CA GLU A 584 -5.44 33.70 27.42
C GLU A 584 -4.32 34.72 27.23
N ASP A 585 -4.62 36.01 27.29
CA ASP A 585 -3.60 37.06 27.18
C ASP A 585 -2.70 37.07 28.43
N ALA A 586 -1.38 37.03 28.22
CA ALA A 586 -0.40 37.13 29.29
C ALA A 586 0.75 38.10 28.94
N PRO A 587 1.51 38.61 29.92
CA PRO A 587 2.61 39.56 29.69
C PRO A 587 3.72 39.07 28.75
N GLY A 588 3.83 37.75 28.53
CA GLY A 588 4.79 37.13 27.62
C GLY A 588 4.22 36.69 26.26
N GLY A 589 2.99 37.10 25.93
CA GLY A 589 2.24 36.65 24.75
C GLY A 589 1.02 35.80 25.13
N PRO A 590 0.14 35.46 24.18
CA PRO A 590 -1.03 34.62 24.44
C PRO A 590 -0.60 33.21 24.85
N VAL A 591 -1.24 32.67 25.89
CA VAL A 591 -0.88 31.41 26.53
C VAL A 591 -1.95 30.37 26.26
N VAL A 592 -1.52 29.14 25.99
CA VAL A 592 -2.40 27.97 25.80
C VAL A 592 -2.11 26.98 26.91
N THR A 593 -3.08 26.85 27.80
CA THR A 593 -3.04 25.87 28.89
C THR A 593 -3.43 24.49 28.36
N LEU A 594 -2.43 23.63 28.22
CA LEU A 594 -2.58 22.27 27.73
C LEU A 594 -3.38 21.40 28.72
N ARG A 595 -4.25 20.52 28.20
CA ARG A 595 -5.00 19.55 29.04
C ARG A 595 -4.29 18.20 29.03
N PRO A 596 -4.05 17.55 30.18
CA PRO A 596 -3.33 16.28 30.20
C PRO A 596 -4.20 15.16 29.62
N ILE A 597 -3.60 14.30 28.80
CA ILE A 597 -4.24 13.09 28.26
C ILE A 597 -3.68 11.85 28.98
N ALA A 598 -2.36 11.66 28.91
CA ALA A 598 -1.67 10.51 29.48
C ALA A 598 -0.23 10.88 29.87
N SER A 599 0.35 10.14 30.81
CA SER A 599 1.76 10.27 31.19
C SER A 599 2.33 8.89 31.48
N PHE A 600 3.54 8.65 31.01
CA PHE A 600 4.31 7.43 31.23
C PHE A 600 5.70 7.79 31.73
N THR A 601 6.16 7.06 32.74
CA THR A 601 7.56 7.11 33.21
C THR A 601 8.11 5.71 33.18
N LEU A 602 9.30 5.53 32.60
CA LEU A 602 9.93 4.23 32.45
C LEU A 602 10.07 3.54 33.83
N PRO A 603 9.46 2.37 34.04
CA PRO A 603 9.58 1.65 35.31
C PRO A 603 11.03 1.19 35.55
N GLN A 604 11.42 1.05 36.82
CA GLN A 604 12.75 0.55 37.16
C GLN A 604 13.00 -0.87 36.63
N ALA A 605 11.96 -1.72 36.59
CA ALA A 605 12.03 -3.06 36.01
C ALA A 605 12.05 -3.07 34.47
N GLY A 606 11.82 -1.93 33.84
CA GLY A 606 11.68 -1.79 32.39
C GLY A 606 10.36 -2.34 31.82
N VAL A 607 10.24 -2.31 30.50
CA VAL A 607 9.10 -2.85 29.73
C VAL A 607 9.59 -4.01 28.86
N SER A 608 9.03 -5.21 29.04
CA SER A 608 9.36 -6.38 28.22
C SER A 608 8.93 -6.18 26.77
N LEU A 609 9.78 -6.58 25.81
CA LEU A 609 9.39 -6.72 24.40
C LEU A 609 8.92 -8.14 24.03
N ASP A 610 8.77 -9.01 25.04
CA ASP A 610 8.39 -10.43 24.90
C ASP A 610 9.24 -11.15 23.86
N THR A 611 10.54 -10.83 23.86
CA THR A 611 11.52 -11.34 22.90
C THR A 611 12.70 -11.91 23.65
N THR A 612 13.00 -13.18 23.40
CA THR A 612 14.17 -13.88 23.96
C THR A 612 15.18 -14.15 22.85
N VAL A 613 16.42 -13.75 23.07
CA VAL A 613 17.53 -14.04 22.16
C VAL A 613 18.38 -15.15 22.75
N SER A 614 18.54 -16.24 22.01
CA SER A 614 19.44 -17.34 22.34
C SER A 614 20.61 -17.36 21.35
N LEU A 615 21.81 -17.29 21.90
CA LEU A 615 23.07 -17.25 21.19
C LEU A 615 23.83 -18.56 21.46
N ASP A 616 24.22 -19.28 20.41
CA ASP A 616 25.04 -20.50 20.53
C ASP A 616 26.11 -20.50 19.43
N GLN A 617 27.38 -20.61 19.81
CA GLN A 617 28.47 -20.76 18.86
C GLN A 617 29.48 -21.80 19.35
N THR A 618 29.89 -22.70 18.46
CA THR A 618 31.01 -23.61 18.69
C THR A 618 32.14 -23.34 17.70
N LEU A 619 33.36 -23.13 18.22
CA LEU A 619 34.59 -23.00 17.43
C LEU A 619 35.45 -24.26 17.60
N GLU A 620 35.69 -24.98 16.51
CA GLU A 620 36.60 -26.12 16.45
C GLU A 620 38.00 -25.65 16.06
N TYR A 621 38.94 -25.77 16.97
CA TYR A 621 40.34 -25.40 16.79
C TYR A 621 41.21 -26.64 16.56
N ARG A 622 41.97 -26.64 15.47
CA ARG A 622 42.97 -27.66 15.15
C ARG A 622 44.35 -27.03 14.98
N GLN A 623 45.39 -27.72 15.44
CA GLN A 623 46.77 -27.42 15.11
C GLN A 623 47.46 -28.67 14.57
N GLN A 624 48.18 -28.53 13.46
CA GLN A 624 48.97 -29.59 12.83
C GLN A 624 50.45 -29.24 12.81
N SER A 625 51.31 -30.25 12.68
CA SER A 625 52.74 -30.15 12.35
C SER A 625 53.06 -31.06 11.16
N VAL A 626 54.03 -30.65 10.36
CA VAL A 626 54.68 -31.50 9.35
C VAL A 626 56.02 -31.94 9.94
N GLU A 627 56.30 -33.23 9.90
CA GLU A 627 57.47 -33.84 10.53
C GLU A 627 58.20 -34.75 9.54
N TYR A 628 59.54 -34.76 9.53
CA TYR A 628 60.29 -35.74 8.76
C TYR A 628 61.65 -36.05 9.38
N GLU A 629 62.20 -37.21 9.00
CA GLU A 629 63.52 -37.67 9.44
C GLU A 629 64.55 -37.43 8.34
N ARG A 630 65.73 -36.96 8.74
CA ARG A 630 66.85 -36.68 7.85
C ARG A 630 68.12 -37.30 8.40
N THR A 631 68.79 -38.14 7.63
CA THR A 631 70.09 -38.72 8.00
C THR A 631 71.20 -38.14 7.14
N VAL A 632 72.16 -37.46 7.75
CA VAL A 632 73.42 -37.06 7.09
C VAL A 632 74.35 -38.26 7.10
N VAL A 633 74.77 -38.72 5.93
CA VAL A 633 75.73 -39.81 5.82
C VAL A 633 77.12 -39.21 5.65
N LEU A 634 77.98 -39.43 6.63
CA LEU A 634 79.39 -39.07 6.60
C LEU A 634 80.22 -40.31 6.30
N GLN A 635 80.93 -40.29 5.17
CA GLN A 635 81.84 -41.36 4.78
C GLN A 635 83.24 -41.04 5.29
N TRP A 636 83.89 -42.02 5.91
CA TRP A 636 85.30 -41.90 6.24
C TRP A 636 86.13 -41.84 4.96
N THR A 637 86.95 -40.81 4.84
CA THR A 637 87.89 -40.65 3.74
C THR A 637 89.28 -40.33 4.28
N VAL A 638 90.30 -40.83 3.59
CA VAL A 638 91.69 -40.47 3.85
C VAL A 638 92.15 -39.65 2.64
N PRO A 639 92.28 -38.31 2.76
CA PRO A 639 92.51 -37.45 1.61
C PRO A 639 93.83 -37.75 0.88
N ILE A 640 94.87 -38.15 1.63
CA ILE A 640 96.18 -38.56 1.12
C ILE A 640 96.87 -39.46 2.17
N PRO A 641 97.69 -40.45 1.77
CA PRO A 641 98.35 -41.36 2.71
C PRO A 641 99.24 -40.63 3.72
N GLY A 642 99.02 -40.85 5.02
CA GLY A 642 99.79 -40.24 6.12
C GLY A 642 99.12 -39.05 6.81
N VAL A 643 98.00 -38.54 6.30
CA VAL A 643 97.16 -37.55 7.00
C VAL A 643 96.03 -38.30 7.73
N PRO A 644 95.68 -37.94 8.99
CA PRO A 644 94.54 -38.54 9.68
C PRO A 644 93.27 -38.42 8.85
N GLY A 645 92.55 -39.53 8.69
CA GLY A 645 91.29 -39.53 7.95
C GLY A 645 90.25 -38.63 8.62
N ALA A 646 89.25 -38.23 7.84
CA ALA A 646 88.14 -37.45 8.31
C ALA A 646 86.83 -37.96 7.71
N TYR A 647 85.77 -37.84 8.50
CA TYR A 647 84.41 -38.04 8.02
C TYR A 647 84.00 -36.84 7.19
N VAL A 648 83.71 -37.08 5.90
CA VAL A 648 83.22 -36.05 4.97
C VAL A 648 81.78 -36.38 4.54
N PRO A 649 80.94 -35.37 4.27
CA PRO A 649 79.58 -35.60 3.78
C PRO A 649 79.58 -36.39 2.46
N ALA A 650 78.89 -37.52 2.44
CA ALA A 650 78.76 -38.40 1.27
C ALA A 650 77.34 -38.40 0.69
N GLY A 651 76.32 -38.11 1.50
CA GLY A 651 74.95 -38.01 1.04
C GLY A 651 73.97 -37.63 2.16
N VAL A 652 72.71 -37.41 1.77
CA VAL A 652 71.60 -37.17 2.69
C VAL A 652 70.47 -38.13 2.34
N GLU A 653 70.02 -38.88 3.33
CA GLU A 653 68.82 -39.71 3.24
C GLU A 653 67.66 -38.95 3.90
N VAL A 654 66.52 -38.86 3.24
CA VAL A 654 65.34 -38.16 3.76
C VAL A 654 64.13 -39.09 3.73
N ALA A 655 63.44 -39.23 4.86
CA ALA A 655 62.20 -39.97 4.95
C ALA A 655 61.03 -39.12 4.43
N SER A 656 59.96 -39.79 3.97
CA SER A 656 58.73 -39.09 3.56
C SER A 656 58.13 -38.33 4.76
N PRO A 657 57.74 -37.05 4.58
CA PRO A 657 57.12 -36.27 5.64
C PRO A 657 55.79 -36.88 6.10
N ARG A 658 55.49 -36.72 7.39
CA ARG A 658 54.23 -37.11 8.04
C ARG A 658 53.56 -35.90 8.67
N ILE A 659 52.23 -35.93 8.75
CA ILE A 659 51.43 -34.89 9.41
C ILE A 659 50.96 -35.40 10.76
N ARG A 660 51.16 -34.59 11.82
CA ARG A 660 50.68 -34.88 13.17
C ARG A 660 49.74 -33.78 13.64
N ASN A 661 48.66 -34.16 14.35
CA ASN A 661 47.79 -33.20 15.03
C ASN A 661 48.36 -32.92 16.43
N LEU A 662 48.73 -31.67 16.71
CA LEU A 662 49.26 -31.24 18.00
C LEU A 662 48.16 -30.78 18.97
N ALA A 663 47.06 -30.22 18.43
CA ALA A 663 45.90 -29.83 19.22
C ALA A 663 44.60 -30.03 18.44
N ASN A 664 43.56 -30.41 19.17
CA ASN A 664 42.18 -30.43 18.69
C ASN A 664 41.26 -30.08 19.87
N ARG A 665 40.53 -28.97 19.80
CA ARG A 665 39.68 -28.45 20.89
C ARG A 665 38.41 -27.81 20.31
N ALA A 666 37.27 -28.05 20.95
CA ALA A 666 36.04 -27.32 20.69
C ALA A 666 35.80 -26.31 21.83
N VAL A 667 35.53 -25.06 21.49
CA VAL A 667 35.16 -23.99 22.42
C VAL A 667 33.74 -23.55 22.13
N ALA A 668 32.86 -23.68 23.12
CA ALA A 668 31.46 -23.27 23.02
C ALA A 668 31.23 -21.94 23.74
N PHE A 669 30.46 -21.06 23.11
CA PHE A 669 29.94 -19.82 23.66
C PHE A 669 28.42 -19.91 23.62
N ALA A 670 27.76 -19.72 24.75
CA ALA A 670 26.31 -19.70 24.83
C ALA A 670 25.85 -18.55 25.73
N ASP A 671 24.79 -17.87 25.32
CA ASP A 671 24.16 -16.79 26.09
C ASP A 671 22.65 -16.76 25.79
N THR A 672 21.83 -16.34 26.75
CA THR A 672 20.40 -16.15 26.54
C THR A 672 19.89 -15.01 27.40
N PHE A 673 19.23 -14.05 26.76
CA PHE A 673 18.70 -12.85 27.42
C PHE A 673 17.35 -12.43 26.84
N ALA A 674 16.53 -11.81 27.69
CA ALA A 674 15.29 -11.16 27.28
C ALA A 674 15.56 -9.70 26.89
N VAL A 675 14.82 -9.19 25.91
CA VAL A 675 14.89 -7.79 25.50
C VAL A 675 13.91 -6.98 26.33
N VAL A 676 14.44 -6.07 27.16
CA VAL A 676 13.69 -5.22 28.08
C VAL A 676 14.08 -3.76 27.85
N LEU A 677 13.07 -2.90 27.78
CA LEU A 677 13.27 -1.46 27.70
C LEU A 677 13.50 -0.91 29.10
N ASP A 678 14.76 -0.83 29.53
CA ASP A 678 15.15 -0.25 30.81
C ASP A 678 16.18 0.88 30.65
N ALA A 679 16.40 1.65 31.71
CA ALA A 679 17.32 2.78 31.67
C ALA A 679 18.79 2.37 31.48
N ALA A 680 19.18 1.14 31.86
CA ALA A 680 20.57 0.68 31.80
C ALA A 680 20.99 0.29 30.37
N HIS A 681 20.03 -0.14 29.55
CA HIS A 681 20.24 -0.50 28.14
C HIS A 681 19.90 0.64 27.16
N TYR A 682 19.50 1.81 27.65
CA TYR A 682 19.16 2.96 26.81
C TYR A 682 20.41 3.65 26.25
N ASP A 683 20.55 3.69 24.92
CA ASP A 683 21.66 4.27 24.15
C ASP A 683 23.06 4.09 24.81
N LEU A 684 23.64 2.89 24.70
CA LEU A 684 24.95 2.57 25.29
C LEU A 684 26.12 3.44 24.79
N ARG A 685 25.93 4.24 23.74
CA ARG A 685 26.93 5.24 23.31
C ARG A 685 27.01 6.40 24.29
N GLN A 686 25.94 6.67 25.04
CA GLN A 686 25.87 7.71 26.06
C GLN A 686 26.29 7.19 27.45
N SER A 687 26.13 5.89 27.71
CA SER A 687 26.45 5.26 29.00
C SER A 687 26.84 3.79 28.80
N PRO A 688 28.09 3.50 28.40
CA PRO A 688 28.51 2.13 28.11
C PRO A 688 28.59 1.27 29.37
N THR A 689 28.06 0.06 29.29
CA THR A 689 28.16 -0.96 30.35
C THR A 689 28.94 -2.17 29.81
N GLU A 690 29.92 -2.67 30.58
CA GLU A 690 30.84 -3.72 30.10
C GLU A 690 30.16 -5.08 29.81
N ALA A 691 28.91 -5.26 30.24
CA ALA A 691 28.19 -6.54 30.16
C ALA A 691 26.88 -6.51 29.33
N ALA A 692 26.49 -5.38 28.74
CA ALA A 692 25.25 -5.32 27.98
C ALA A 692 25.35 -6.08 26.65
N THR A 693 24.31 -6.86 26.35
CA THR A 693 24.21 -7.68 25.12
C THR A 693 23.43 -6.98 24.00
N TYR A 694 22.63 -5.97 24.34
CA TYR A 694 21.87 -5.13 23.42
C TYR A 694 21.80 -3.68 23.92
N SER A 695 21.40 -2.78 23.04
CA SER A 695 21.03 -1.41 23.36
C SER A 695 19.70 -1.06 22.70
N TRP A 696 18.93 -0.16 23.30
CA TRP A 696 17.70 0.33 22.69
C TRP A 696 17.61 1.84 22.71
N ARG A 697 16.83 2.40 21.77
CA ARG A 697 16.58 3.83 21.64
C ARG A 697 15.11 4.07 21.28
N LEU A 698 14.56 5.15 21.84
CA LEU A 698 13.24 5.64 21.47
C LEU A 698 13.38 6.66 20.34
N THR A 699 13.01 6.24 19.13
CA THR A 699 13.22 6.99 17.89
C THR A 699 12.09 7.98 17.60
N GLU A 700 10.86 7.61 17.95
CA GLU A 700 9.66 8.42 17.79
C GLU A 700 8.67 8.15 18.93
N THR A 701 7.93 9.18 19.31
CA THR A 701 6.82 9.12 20.26
C THR A 701 5.59 9.75 19.63
N SER A 702 4.43 9.13 19.80
CA SER A 702 3.12 9.68 19.41
C SER A 702 2.10 9.43 20.52
N VAL A 703 0.91 9.99 20.35
CA VAL A 703 -0.30 9.62 21.07
C VAL A 703 -1.37 9.31 20.03
N ASN A 704 -2.07 8.18 20.18
CA ASN A 704 -3.14 7.83 19.26
C ASN A 704 -4.43 8.60 19.58
N THR A 705 -5.42 8.52 18.70
CA THR A 705 -6.71 9.20 18.86
C THR A 705 -7.49 8.75 20.10
N ALA A 706 -7.19 7.57 20.65
CA ALA A 706 -7.75 7.06 21.91
C ALA A 706 -6.99 7.55 23.16
N GLY A 707 -5.88 8.29 23.00
CA GLY A 707 -5.08 8.85 24.09
C GLY A 707 -3.97 7.92 24.61
N HIS A 708 -3.64 6.84 23.91
CA HIS A 708 -2.56 5.93 24.29
C HIS A 708 -1.22 6.44 23.78
N LEU A 709 -0.18 6.37 24.63
CA LEU A 709 1.18 6.76 24.30
C LEU A 709 1.87 5.66 23.49
N ILE A 710 2.32 6.00 22.29
CA ILE A 710 2.95 5.06 21.36
C ILE A 710 4.43 5.40 21.17
N GLY A 711 5.30 4.39 21.22
CA GLY A 711 6.74 4.54 21.00
C GLY A 711 7.26 3.64 19.88
N VAL A 712 8.06 4.22 18.98
CA VAL A 712 8.86 3.46 17.99
C VAL A 712 10.25 3.23 18.55
N VAL A 713 10.57 1.97 18.81
CA VAL A 713 11.78 1.54 19.49
C VAL A 713 12.69 0.82 18.52
N ARG A 714 13.95 1.24 18.49
CA ARG A 714 15.03 0.54 17.80
C ARG A 714 15.84 -0.21 18.82
N VAL A 715 16.08 -1.50 18.58
CA VAL A 715 16.98 -2.32 19.38
C VAL A 715 18.14 -2.76 18.48
N ASP A 716 19.35 -2.45 18.92
CA ASP A 716 20.60 -2.84 18.26
C ASP A 716 21.31 -3.88 19.14
N HIS A 717 21.98 -4.85 18.52
CA HIS A 717 23.01 -5.63 19.21
C HIS A 717 24.02 -4.67 19.83
N ALA A 718 24.49 -4.96 21.05
CA ALA A 718 25.42 -4.07 21.72
C ALA A 718 26.66 -3.86 20.83
N PRO A 719 27.03 -2.61 20.50
CA PRO A 719 28.20 -2.35 19.69
C PRO A 719 29.42 -2.89 20.44
N PRO A 720 30.41 -3.50 19.76
CA PRO A 720 31.61 -3.98 20.45
C PRO A 720 32.29 -2.82 21.17
N PRO A 721 32.33 -2.76 22.52
CA PRO A 721 33.25 -1.86 23.17
C PRO A 721 34.64 -2.41 22.89
N PHE A 722 35.51 -1.58 22.33
CA PHE A 722 36.93 -1.81 22.11
C PHE A 722 37.50 -3.05 22.87
N PHE A 723 37.52 -4.20 22.17
CA PHE A 723 38.24 -5.45 22.49
C PHE A 723 37.82 -6.36 23.68
N ARG A 724 36.54 -6.40 24.11
CA ARG A 724 36.12 -7.31 25.22
C ARG A 724 35.00 -8.32 24.89
N TRP A 725 35.03 -8.97 23.74
CA TRP A 725 34.25 -10.22 23.58
C TRP A 725 34.89 -11.33 24.45
N PRO A 726 34.10 -12.20 25.12
CA PRO A 726 34.56 -13.49 25.62
C PRO A 726 35.51 -14.15 24.62
N ARG A 727 36.74 -14.35 25.06
CA ARG A 727 37.80 -14.97 24.26
C ARG A 727 38.45 -16.07 25.07
N VAL A 728 38.77 -17.16 24.40
CA VAL A 728 39.53 -18.26 24.98
C VAL A 728 40.88 -18.29 24.26
N ALA A 729 41.95 -18.04 25.00
CA ALA A 729 43.31 -18.12 24.48
C ALA A 729 43.74 -19.58 24.43
N GLN A 730 43.97 -20.12 23.23
CA GLN A 730 44.50 -21.46 23.04
C GLN A 730 46.03 -21.42 22.94
N PRO A 731 46.78 -22.25 23.69
CA PRO A 731 48.22 -22.35 23.53
C PRO A 731 48.59 -22.84 22.12
N LEU A 732 49.65 -22.27 21.55
CA LEU A 732 50.26 -22.77 20.32
C LEU A 732 51.37 -23.76 20.69
N TYR A 733 51.29 -24.99 20.19
CA TYR A 733 52.23 -26.04 20.51
C TYR A 733 53.39 -26.13 19.51
N GLY A 734 54.50 -26.74 19.91
CA GLY A 734 55.64 -27.09 19.08
C GLY A 734 56.35 -28.33 19.63
N LEU A 735 57.44 -28.76 19.01
CA LEU A 735 58.27 -29.86 19.49
C LEU A 735 59.58 -29.33 20.08
N ASP A 736 60.03 -29.93 21.19
CA ASP A 736 61.36 -29.72 21.74
C ASP A 736 62.42 -30.60 21.03
N ARG A 737 63.66 -30.62 21.53
CA ARG A 737 64.75 -31.41 20.92
C ARG A 737 64.58 -32.92 21.01
N THR A 738 63.80 -33.42 21.98
CA THR A 738 63.55 -34.87 22.14
C THR A 738 62.30 -35.31 21.37
N GLY A 739 61.53 -34.36 20.83
CA GLY A 739 60.29 -34.61 20.08
C GLY A 739 59.05 -34.58 20.97
N GLU A 740 59.18 -34.16 22.23
CA GLU A 740 58.04 -33.95 23.12
C GLU A 740 57.34 -32.63 22.80
N GLN A 741 56.01 -32.63 22.99
CA GLN A 741 55.17 -31.46 22.71
C GLN A 741 55.31 -30.42 23.81
N ILE A 742 55.70 -29.20 23.44
CA ILE A 742 55.83 -28.05 24.32
C ILE A 742 54.96 -26.88 23.87
N VAL A 743 54.60 -25.97 24.79
CA VAL A 743 53.97 -24.70 24.41
C VAL A 743 55.06 -23.79 23.84
N ARG A 744 54.82 -23.21 22.66
CA ARG A 744 55.75 -22.24 22.07
C ARG A 744 55.76 -20.98 22.92
N GLU A 745 56.94 -20.45 23.16
CA GLU A 745 57.12 -19.20 23.88
C GLU A 745 57.82 -18.18 23.00
N THR A 746 57.46 -16.91 23.17
CA THR A 746 58.23 -15.78 22.64
C THR A 746 58.99 -15.16 23.80
N CYS A 747 60.32 -15.17 23.72
CA CYS A 747 61.20 -14.62 24.73
C CYS A 747 61.59 -13.20 24.39
N GLY A 748 61.23 -12.25 25.25
CA GLY A 748 61.85 -10.94 25.29
C GLY A 748 63.14 -10.96 26.11
N PRO A 749 63.85 -9.82 26.22
CA PRO A 749 65.09 -9.72 27.00
C PRO A 749 64.96 -10.04 28.49
N PHE A 750 63.73 -10.11 29.04
CA PHE A 750 63.49 -10.30 30.49
C PHE A 750 62.62 -11.51 30.85
N ALA A 751 61.79 -12.02 29.93
CA ALA A 751 60.89 -13.16 30.19
C ALA A 751 60.40 -13.79 28.88
N CYS A 752 60.06 -15.07 28.97
CA CYS A 752 59.34 -15.80 27.92
C CYS A 752 57.85 -15.80 28.23
N SER A 753 57.01 -15.59 27.21
CA SER A 753 55.55 -15.65 27.31
C SER A 753 55.00 -16.68 26.33
N PRO A 754 54.02 -17.51 26.75
CA PRO A 754 53.42 -18.50 25.87
C PRO A 754 52.71 -17.81 24.70
N VAL A 755 52.94 -18.31 23.50
CA VAL A 755 52.24 -17.88 22.29
C VAL A 755 50.84 -18.49 22.34
N THR A 756 49.81 -17.64 22.21
CA THR A 756 48.42 -18.09 22.21
C THR A 756 47.67 -17.57 21.00
N VAL A 757 46.69 -18.35 20.56
CA VAL A 757 45.76 -18.03 19.49
C VAL A 757 44.42 -17.65 20.14
N PRO A 758 43.93 -16.41 19.98
CA PRO A 758 42.66 -16.01 20.56
C PRO A 758 41.50 -16.57 19.74
N LEU A 759 40.67 -17.42 20.35
CA LEU A 759 39.37 -17.80 19.79
C LEU A 759 38.31 -16.86 20.36
N MET A 760 37.65 -16.11 19.47
CA MET A 760 36.67 -15.08 19.84
C MET A 760 35.29 -15.46 19.31
N ARG A 761 34.24 -15.21 20.11
CA ARG A 761 32.86 -15.25 19.63
C ARG A 761 32.64 -14.27 18.45
N SER A 762 31.95 -14.69 17.39
CA SER A 762 31.60 -13.86 16.23
C SER A 762 30.07 -13.73 16.12
N PHE A 763 29.52 -12.58 16.51
CA PHE A 763 28.07 -12.32 16.48
C PHE A 763 27.69 -11.25 15.45
N PRO A 764 26.41 -11.21 15.04
CA PRO A 764 25.88 -10.11 14.25
C PRO A 764 26.07 -8.77 14.94
N GLU A 765 26.47 -7.77 14.16
CA GLU A 765 26.49 -6.37 14.59
C GLU A 765 25.31 -5.61 13.97
N GLY A 766 24.86 -4.55 14.63
CA GLY A 766 23.80 -3.67 14.11
C GLY A 766 22.41 -4.02 14.63
N LEU A 767 21.38 -3.84 13.80
CA LEU A 767 19.98 -3.93 14.19
C LEU A 767 19.62 -5.34 14.68
N LEU A 768 19.02 -5.43 15.86
CA LEU A 768 18.38 -6.65 16.37
C LEU A 768 16.91 -6.69 15.95
N LEU A 769 16.14 -5.63 16.26
CA LEU A 769 14.73 -5.50 15.86
C LEU A 769 14.25 -4.04 15.96
N TRP A 770 13.14 -3.76 15.27
CA TRP A 770 12.27 -2.61 15.57
C TRP A 770 11.02 -3.09 16.30
N ALA A 771 10.50 -2.27 17.21
CA ALA A 771 9.26 -2.53 17.93
C ALA A 771 8.39 -1.27 18.02
N LEU A 772 7.09 -1.48 18.00
CA LEU A 772 6.07 -0.48 18.29
C LEU A 772 5.41 -0.84 19.61
N VAL A 773 5.45 0.07 20.58
CA VAL A 773 5.02 -0.20 21.97
C VAL A 773 3.94 0.80 22.38
N ASP A 774 2.86 0.28 22.96
CA ASP A 774 1.85 1.08 23.68
C ASP A 774 2.31 1.20 25.15
N PHE A 775 2.89 2.35 25.49
CA PHE A 775 3.42 2.63 26.83
C PHE A 775 2.30 2.78 27.87
N THR A 776 1.11 3.19 27.47
CA THR A 776 -0.03 3.33 28.38
C THR A 776 -0.54 1.95 28.81
N ALA A 777 -0.61 1.01 27.87
CA ALA A 777 -1.06 -0.37 28.15
C ALA A 777 0.09 -1.32 28.54
N GLY A 778 1.36 -0.91 28.36
CA GLY A 778 2.52 -1.75 28.63
C GLY A 778 2.64 -2.97 27.71
N ARG A 779 2.19 -2.87 26.45
CA ARG A 779 2.15 -3.98 25.49
C ARG A 779 2.86 -3.66 24.18
N VAL A 780 3.38 -4.69 23.52
CA VAL A 780 3.95 -4.60 22.17
C VAL A 780 2.82 -4.64 21.14
N LEU A 781 2.73 -3.63 20.28
CA LEU A 781 1.78 -3.57 19.18
C LEU A 781 2.30 -4.30 17.93
N ALA A 782 3.60 -4.17 17.67
CA ALA A 782 4.27 -4.82 16.56
C ALA A 782 5.78 -4.93 16.81
N LYS A 783 6.44 -5.92 16.19
CA LYS A 783 7.89 -6.02 16.17
C LYS A 783 8.35 -6.73 14.90
N THR A 784 9.52 -6.36 14.39
CA THR A 784 10.05 -6.91 13.13
C THR A 784 10.60 -8.32 13.26
N ALA A 785 10.74 -8.82 14.49
CA ALA A 785 11.28 -10.14 14.82
C ALA A 785 10.21 -11.01 15.51
N GLU A 786 10.45 -12.31 15.56
CA GLU A 786 9.66 -13.29 16.31
C GLU A 786 9.94 -13.20 17.81
N ASP A 787 9.09 -13.81 18.64
CA ASP A 787 9.27 -13.88 20.11
C ASP A 787 10.55 -14.60 20.53
N ARG A 788 11.08 -15.47 19.66
CA ARG A 788 12.31 -16.22 19.89
C ARG A 788 13.28 -16.03 18.73
N ILE A 789 14.40 -15.40 19.01
CA ILE A 789 15.50 -15.22 18.07
C ILE A 789 16.59 -16.22 18.44
N THR A 790 16.97 -17.08 17.50
CA THR A 790 18.08 -18.03 17.71
C THR A 790 19.20 -17.72 16.73
N ILE A 791 20.39 -17.48 17.26
CA ILE A 791 21.59 -17.23 16.46
C ILE A 791 22.58 -18.34 16.80
N GLY A 792 22.74 -19.26 15.86
CA GLY A 792 23.64 -20.40 15.91
C GLY A 792 24.86 -20.20 15.03
N GLY A 793 26.01 -20.70 15.46
CA GLY A 793 27.25 -20.66 14.67
C GLY A 793 28.12 -21.88 14.88
N ARG A 794 28.72 -22.39 13.80
CA ARG A 794 29.86 -23.30 13.86
C ARG A 794 31.00 -22.69 13.08
N GLY A 795 32.18 -22.58 13.68
CA GLY A 795 33.39 -22.15 13.00
C GLY A 795 34.47 -23.20 13.16
N VAL A 796 35.30 -23.35 12.14
CA VAL A 796 36.49 -24.19 12.20
C VAL A 796 37.69 -23.29 11.92
N GLY A 797 38.66 -23.31 12.84
CA GLY A 797 39.88 -22.52 12.77
C GLY A 797 41.10 -23.40 12.88
N GLU A 798 42.09 -23.12 12.06
CA GLU A 798 43.40 -23.76 12.12
C GLU A 798 44.47 -22.71 12.38
N ALA A 799 45.40 -23.02 13.29
CA ALA A 799 46.62 -22.24 13.46
C ALA A 799 47.82 -23.18 13.57
N PRO A 800 48.97 -22.84 12.98
CA PRO A 800 49.23 -21.67 12.12
C PRO A 800 48.55 -21.78 10.74
N ASN A 801 48.44 -20.67 10.00
CA ASN A 801 47.85 -20.68 8.64
C ASN A 801 48.89 -21.17 7.62
N TRP A 802 48.78 -22.43 7.20
CA TRP A 802 49.72 -23.07 6.27
C TRP A 802 49.66 -22.50 4.85
N ALA A 803 48.55 -21.88 4.43
CA ALA A 803 48.43 -21.25 3.11
C ALA A 803 49.04 -19.84 3.06
N ARG A 804 49.34 -19.25 4.22
CA ARG A 804 49.95 -17.92 4.34
C ARG A 804 51.11 -17.99 5.35
N PRO A 805 52.23 -18.64 5.01
CA PRO A 805 53.28 -18.98 5.97
C PRO A 805 54.03 -17.78 6.55
N THR A 806 53.85 -16.58 5.99
CA THR A 806 54.39 -15.33 6.53
C THR A 806 53.46 -14.65 7.55
N GLN A 807 52.25 -15.19 7.77
CA GLN A 807 51.31 -14.65 8.76
C GLN A 807 51.62 -15.24 10.14
N SER A 808 51.80 -14.37 11.14
CA SER A 808 52.01 -14.81 12.53
C SER A 808 50.73 -15.44 13.12
N PRO A 809 50.82 -16.55 13.87
CA PRO A 809 52.03 -17.32 14.13
C PRO A 809 52.47 -18.13 12.91
N GLU A 810 53.77 -18.13 12.61
CA GLU A 810 54.32 -18.80 11.42
C GLU A 810 54.29 -20.34 11.56
N PRO A 811 53.94 -21.08 10.48
CA PRO A 811 54.06 -22.53 10.41
C PRO A 811 55.51 -22.99 10.42
N LEU A 812 55.78 -24.05 11.20
CA LEU A 812 57.08 -24.69 11.28
C LEU A 812 56.96 -26.15 10.87
N VAL A 813 57.87 -26.58 10.00
CA VAL A 813 58.12 -27.98 9.71
C VAL A 813 59.19 -28.47 10.67
N TYR A 814 58.99 -29.65 11.27
CA TYR A 814 59.90 -30.23 12.24
C TYR A 814 60.75 -31.32 11.60
N ARG A 815 62.06 -31.20 11.76
CA ARG A 815 63.07 -32.09 11.20
C ARG A 815 63.82 -32.81 12.31
N HIS A 816 63.75 -34.14 12.32
CA HIS A 816 64.54 -35.01 13.19
C HIS A 816 65.82 -35.42 12.48
N THR A 817 66.97 -35.01 13.00
CA THR A 817 68.24 -35.20 12.30
C THR A 817 69.06 -36.32 12.92
N PHE A 818 69.49 -37.26 12.09
CA PHE A 818 70.46 -38.29 12.44
C PHE A 818 71.78 -38.04 11.68
N GLU A 819 72.90 -38.43 12.29
CA GLU A 819 74.21 -38.43 11.64
C GLU A 819 74.75 -39.86 11.61
N ARG A 820 74.88 -40.43 10.42
CA ARG A 820 75.45 -41.77 10.20
C ARG A 820 76.90 -41.64 9.76
N ARG A 821 77.82 -42.07 10.61
CA ARG A 821 79.25 -42.15 10.29
C ARG A 821 79.58 -43.57 9.87
N GLN A 822 80.16 -43.73 8.68
CA GLN A 822 80.41 -45.06 8.12
C GLN A 822 81.73 -45.18 7.36
N GLY A 823 82.25 -46.41 7.31
CA GLY A 823 83.41 -46.80 6.50
C GLY A 823 84.77 -46.47 7.10
N ASN A 824 84.85 -46.15 8.39
CA ASN A 824 86.14 -46.04 9.09
C ASN A 824 86.63 -47.46 9.43
N PRO A 825 87.82 -47.89 8.97
CA PRO A 825 88.33 -49.22 9.26
C PRO A 825 88.59 -49.47 10.76
N ASP A 826 88.73 -48.41 11.55
CA ASP A 826 89.07 -48.47 12.98
C ASP A 826 87.86 -48.23 13.92
N ALA A 827 86.66 -47.97 13.38
CA ALA A 827 85.45 -47.75 14.17
C ALA A 827 84.21 -48.33 13.48
N LEU A 828 83.30 -48.93 14.25
CA LEU A 828 82.03 -49.40 13.71
C LEU A 828 81.18 -48.23 13.22
N ASP A 829 80.43 -48.48 12.16
CA ASP A 829 79.42 -47.56 11.67
C ASP A 829 78.42 -47.23 12.79
N ALA A 830 78.15 -45.95 13.01
CA ALA A 830 77.31 -45.48 14.09
C ALA A 830 76.34 -44.42 13.58
N THR A 831 75.09 -44.48 14.05
CA THR A 831 74.09 -43.43 13.82
C THR A 831 73.82 -42.70 15.13
N THR A 832 74.08 -41.40 15.14
CA THR A 832 73.84 -40.52 16.29
C THR A 832 72.57 -39.72 16.05
N ASP A 833 71.67 -39.70 17.03
CA ASP A 833 70.50 -38.83 17.03
C ASP A 833 70.91 -37.41 17.45
N LEU A 834 70.71 -36.43 16.56
CA LEU A 834 71.00 -35.01 16.81
C LEU A 834 69.75 -34.23 17.27
N GLY A 835 68.60 -34.89 17.38
CA GLY A 835 67.35 -34.35 17.87
C GLY A 835 66.53 -33.59 16.84
N TRP A 836 65.43 -33.02 17.31
CA TRP A 836 64.45 -32.28 16.53
C TRP A 836 64.80 -30.79 16.42
N SER A 837 64.52 -30.21 15.25
CA SER A 837 64.66 -28.77 14.96
C SER A 837 63.53 -28.28 14.07
N GLY A 838 63.08 -27.04 14.26
CA GLY A 838 62.06 -26.41 13.40
C GLY A 838 62.70 -25.66 12.23
N GLU A 839 62.07 -25.73 11.06
CA GLU A 839 62.41 -24.93 9.88
C GLU A 839 61.15 -24.27 9.28
N SER A 840 61.34 -23.16 8.57
CA SER A 840 60.26 -22.38 7.96
C SER A 840 60.02 -22.82 6.51
N LEU A 841 58.77 -22.71 6.06
CA LEU A 841 58.41 -22.89 4.66
C LEU A 841 58.99 -21.79 3.77
N ARG A 842 59.32 -22.15 2.53
CA ARG A 842 59.85 -21.23 1.50
C ARG A 842 58.98 -21.28 0.24
N THR A 843 59.07 -20.26 -0.59
CA THR A 843 58.45 -20.26 -1.93
C THR A 843 59.03 -21.40 -2.76
N TRP A 844 58.17 -22.06 -3.54
CA TRP A 844 58.57 -23.16 -4.41
C TRP A 844 59.02 -22.64 -5.79
N ASP A 845 60.15 -23.15 -6.30
CA ASP A 845 60.64 -22.95 -7.67
C ASP A 845 60.46 -24.26 -8.46
N GLU A 846 59.94 -24.19 -9.70
CA GLU A 846 59.47 -25.35 -10.49
C GLU A 846 60.57 -26.36 -10.91
N GLU A 847 61.86 -26.04 -10.74
CA GLU A 847 62.99 -26.82 -11.28
C GLU A 847 63.49 -27.99 -10.39
N ALA A 848 62.78 -28.38 -9.31
CA ALA A 848 63.24 -29.41 -8.36
C ALA A 848 62.42 -30.71 -8.36
N PHE A 849 63.11 -31.87 -8.40
CA PHE A 849 62.52 -33.21 -8.23
C PHE A 849 62.27 -33.50 -6.74
N ALA A 850 61.03 -33.31 -6.27
CA ALA A 850 60.66 -33.39 -4.86
C ALA A 850 59.49 -34.35 -4.59
N THR A 851 59.51 -35.04 -3.45
CA THR A 851 58.32 -35.74 -2.92
C THR A 851 57.31 -34.71 -2.43
N GLN A 852 56.07 -34.77 -2.95
CA GLN A 852 54.97 -33.87 -2.58
C GLN A 852 54.16 -34.46 -1.41
N THR A 853 54.05 -33.70 -0.33
CA THR A 853 53.19 -33.99 0.82
C THR A 853 51.93 -33.12 0.76
N GLU A 854 50.76 -33.76 0.84
CA GLU A 854 49.47 -33.06 0.87
C GLU A 854 49.06 -32.73 2.31
N LEU A 855 48.83 -31.45 2.59
CA LEU A 855 48.27 -30.95 3.85
C LEU A 855 46.93 -30.27 3.58
N ALA A 856 45.86 -30.82 4.15
CA ALA A 856 44.52 -30.24 4.07
C ALA A 856 44.27 -29.36 5.29
N GLN A 857 44.12 -28.06 5.08
CA GLN A 857 43.75 -27.13 6.15
C GLN A 857 42.25 -27.17 6.43
N ASN A 858 41.89 -26.93 7.69
CA ASN A 858 40.52 -26.76 8.11
C ASN A 858 40.16 -25.28 8.26
N PHE A 859 39.42 -24.75 7.30
CA PHE A 859 38.83 -23.42 7.38
C PHE A 859 37.37 -23.47 6.95
N GLY A 860 36.52 -22.75 7.67
CA GLY A 860 35.12 -22.61 7.29
C GLY A 860 34.24 -22.27 8.48
N GLY A 861 32.99 -21.97 8.19
CA GLY A 861 31.98 -21.78 9.21
C GLY A 861 30.58 -21.71 8.60
N SER A 862 29.60 -21.96 9.44
CA SER A 862 28.18 -21.78 9.13
C SER A 862 27.55 -20.96 10.24
N ALA A 863 26.83 -19.91 9.87
CA ALA A 863 25.96 -19.19 10.78
C ALA A 863 24.50 -19.45 10.38
N THR A 864 23.64 -19.64 11.37
CA THR A 864 22.20 -19.81 11.18
C THR A 864 21.50 -18.83 12.11
N SER A 865 20.63 -17.99 11.55
CA SER A 865 19.76 -17.13 12.35
C SER A 865 18.31 -17.45 12.03
N SER A 866 17.48 -17.63 13.05
CA SER A 866 16.03 -17.74 12.92
C SER A 866 15.34 -16.74 13.83
N GLY A 867 14.15 -16.30 13.42
CA GLY A 867 13.32 -15.36 14.18
C GLY A 867 13.75 -13.89 14.14
N GLY A 868 14.93 -13.56 13.57
CA GLY A 868 15.42 -12.17 13.54
C GLY A 868 14.65 -11.21 12.63
N LEU A 869 13.92 -11.73 11.63
CA LEU A 869 13.07 -10.93 10.75
C LEU A 869 11.86 -11.74 10.30
N ARG A 870 10.66 -11.18 10.41
CA ARG A 870 9.39 -11.80 9.99
C ARG A 870 9.35 -12.10 8.49
N ALA A 871 8.57 -13.11 8.11
CA ALA A 871 8.54 -13.65 6.75
C ALA A 871 8.06 -12.62 5.71
N GLU A 872 7.05 -11.82 6.04
CA GLU A 872 6.50 -10.75 5.21
C GLU A 872 7.55 -9.67 4.91
N LEU A 873 8.33 -9.26 5.93
CA LEU A 873 9.42 -8.28 5.79
C LEU A 873 10.58 -8.84 4.96
N GLN A 874 10.93 -10.13 5.14
CA GLN A 874 11.88 -10.81 4.25
C GLN A 874 11.39 -10.82 2.80
N GLY A 875 10.09 -11.06 2.59
CA GLY A 875 9.45 -11.00 1.27
C GLY A 875 9.59 -9.61 0.63
N ALA A 876 9.34 -8.55 1.38
CA ALA A 876 9.49 -7.17 0.92
C ALA A 876 10.96 -6.83 0.58
N LEU A 877 11.93 -7.24 1.39
CA LEU A 877 13.36 -7.05 1.09
C LEU A 877 13.78 -7.81 -0.17
N ARG A 878 13.26 -9.03 -0.39
CA ARG A 878 13.51 -9.79 -1.64
C ARG A 878 12.91 -9.10 -2.86
N GLN A 879 11.74 -8.46 -2.75
CA GLN A 879 11.15 -7.66 -3.84
C GLN A 879 12.07 -6.50 -4.25
N LEU A 880 12.85 -5.95 -3.30
CA LEU A 880 13.86 -4.92 -3.56
C LEU A 880 15.18 -5.47 -4.12
N GLY A 881 15.28 -6.80 -4.28
CA GLY A 881 16.50 -7.48 -4.75
C GLY A 881 17.52 -7.78 -3.64
N PHE A 882 17.17 -7.59 -2.37
CA PHE A 882 18.05 -7.91 -1.23
C PHE A 882 17.94 -9.38 -0.79
N LEU A 883 18.72 -9.77 0.23
CA LEU A 883 18.78 -11.14 0.76
C LEU A 883 19.24 -12.18 -0.28
N GLN A 884 20.20 -11.80 -1.13
CA GLN A 884 20.80 -12.66 -2.15
C GLN A 884 21.90 -13.55 -1.56
N THR A 885 22.33 -14.57 -2.30
CA THR A 885 23.50 -15.41 -1.98
C THR A 885 24.54 -15.31 -3.08
N VAL A 886 25.82 -15.28 -2.71
CA VAL A 886 26.94 -15.35 -3.68
C VAL A 886 27.52 -16.77 -3.64
N PRO A 887 27.85 -17.37 -4.80
CA PRO A 887 28.57 -18.64 -4.84
C PRO A 887 29.85 -18.58 -4.01
N GLY A 888 30.11 -19.62 -3.23
CA GLY A 888 31.37 -19.73 -2.50
C GLY A 888 32.55 -19.92 -3.44
N GLN A 889 33.76 -19.60 -2.97
CA GLN A 889 34.98 -19.85 -3.72
C GLN A 889 35.28 -21.35 -3.78
N GLY A 890 35.77 -21.82 -4.92
CA GLY A 890 36.24 -23.20 -5.08
C GLY A 890 37.45 -23.50 -4.18
N PRO A 891 37.81 -24.79 -4.02
CA PRO A 891 39.00 -25.15 -3.26
C PRO A 891 40.26 -24.56 -3.93
N THR A 892 41.25 -24.17 -3.14
CA THR A 892 42.54 -23.67 -3.64
C THR A 892 43.69 -24.48 -3.07
N THR A 893 44.78 -24.61 -3.82
CA THR A 893 45.99 -25.31 -3.38
C THR A 893 47.20 -24.38 -3.56
N ALA A 894 47.99 -24.23 -2.50
CA ALA A 894 49.26 -23.49 -2.52
C ALA A 894 50.41 -24.44 -2.25
N VAL A 895 51.50 -24.35 -3.02
CA VAL A 895 52.65 -25.25 -2.89
C VAL A 895 53.84 -24.47 -2.31
N PHE A 896 54.44 -25.03 -1.25
CA PHE A 896 55.62 -24.48 -0.59
C PHE A 896 56.74 -25.51 -0.56
N ALA A 897 57.98 -25.06 -0.45
CA ALA A 897 59.14 -25.93 -0.37
C ALA A 897 59.80 -25.89 1.02
N PHE A 898 60.38 -27.01 1.45
CA PHE A 898 61.13 -27.14 2.71
C PHE A 898 62.23 -28.21 2.60
N GLY A 899 63.10 -28.31 3.62
CA GLY A 899 64.27 -29.20 3.61
C GLY A 899 65.51 -28.56 2.98
N ASP A 900 66.51 -29.35 2.61
CA ASP A 900 67.74 -28.82 2.01
C ASP A 900 67.53 -28.49 0.52
N VAL A 901 68.05 -27.36 0.04
CA VAL A 901 67.95 -26.97 -1.38
C VAL A 901 68.80 -27.92 -2.22
N GLY A 902 68.19 -28.53 -3.25
CA GLY A 902 68.84 -29.51 -4.12
C GLY A 902 67.98 -30.78 -4.31
N PRO A 903 68.58 -31.94 -4.65
CA PRO A 903 67.84 -33.15 -5.03
C PRO A 903 67.03 -33.80 -3.89
N THR A 904 67.18 -33.33 -2.65
CA THR A 904 66.46 -33.82 -1.46
C THR A 904 65.40 -32.83 -0.96
N GLN A 905 65.12 -31.78 -1.71
CA GLN A 905 64.08 -30.80 -1.39
C GLN A 905 62.70 -31.45 -1.44
N MET A 906 61.80 -31.05 -0.54
CA MET A 906 60.43 -31.56 -0.49
C MET A 906 59.43 -30.43 -0.67
N THR A 907 58.21 -30.78 -1.09
CA THR A 907 57.13 -29.82 -1.29
C THR A 907 55.94 -30.16 -0.41
N LEU A 908 55.28 -29.11 0.08
CA LEU A 908 54.04 -29.17 0.83
C LEU A 908 52.94 -28.52 -0.01
N ALA A 909 52.02 -29.33 -0.51
CA ALA A 909 50.81 -28.85 -1.17
C ALA A 909 49.73 -28.65 -0.11
N VAL A 910 49.40 -27.38 0.14
CA VAL A 910 48.45 -26.96 1.14
C VAL A 910 47.11 -26.71 0.46
N SER A 911 46.16 -27.61 0.69
CA SER A 911 44.80 -27.51 0.15
C SER A 911 43.87 -26.81 1.14
N THR A 912 43.18 -25.77 0.71
CA THR A 912 42.09 -25.11 1.45
C THR A 912 40.75 -25.52 0.85
N PRO A 913 39.76 -25.96 1.65
CA PRO A 913 38.47 -26.42 1.16
C PRO A 913 37.67 -25.29 0.50
N ALA A 914 36.69 -25.68 -0.32
CA ALA A 914 35.73 -24.74 -0.89
C ALA A 914 34.96 -24.03 0.24
N LEU A 915 34.69 -22.74 0.05
CA LEU A 915 33.84 -21.99 0.96
C LEU A 915 32.37 -22.23 0.59
N SER A 916 31.50 -22.28 1.60
CA SER A 916 30.05 -22.32 1.37
C SER A 916 29.57 -21.01 0.73
N PRO A 917 28.42 -21.04 0.00
CA PRO A 917 27.76 -19.82 -0.44
C PRO A 917 27.53 -18.85 0.72
N ILE A 918 27.79 -17.57 0.49
CA ILE A 918 27.70 -16.54 1.52
C ILE A 918 26.37 -15.80 1.33
N PRO A 919 25.47 -15.81 2.34
CA PRO A 919 24.30 -14.95 2.32
C PRO A 919 24.74 -13.50 2.46
N LEU A 920 24.26 -12.64 1.57
CA LEU A 920 24.50 -11.21 1.63
C LEU A 920 23.59 -10.56 2.68
N ALA A 921 24.18 -9.70 3.50
CA ALA A 921 23.47 -9.01 4.57
C ALA A 921 22.41 -8.04 4.01
N ALA A 922 21.28 -7.96 4.72
CA ALA A 922 20.30 -6.91 4.57
C ALA A 922 19.73 -6.52 5.93
N SER A 923 19.32 -5.25 6.09
CA SER A 923 18.79 -4.72 7.35
C SER A 923 17.74 -3.64 7.10
N LEU A 924 16.94 -3.35 8.13
CA LEU A 924 16.01 -2.21 8.16
C LEU A 924 16.70 -1.03 8.85
N ALA A 925 17.42 -0.22 8.08
CA ALA A 925 18.33 0.81 8.59
C ALA A 925 17.62 1.96 9.33
N ASP A 926 16.42 2.32 8.89
CA ASP A 926 15.61 3.40 9.44
C ASP A 926 14.11 3.05 9.39
N ALA A 927 13.32 3.67 10.26
CA ALA A 927 11.87 3.44 10.35
C ALA A 927 11.13 4.71 10.78
N ALA A 928 9.95 4.94 10.20
CA ALA A 928 8.99 5.92 10.71
C ALA A 928 7.61 5.29 10.83
N ARG A 929 6.83 5.73 11.82
CA ARG A 929 5.42 5.39 11.91
C ARG A 929 4.60 6.31 11.02
N ALA A 930 3.82 5.74 10.12
CA ALA A 930 2.89 6.49 9.30
C ALA A 930 1.71 7.00 10.15
N ARG A 931 1.49 8.32 10.16
CA ARG A 931 0.46 8.98 10.98
C ARG A 931 -0.59 9.71 10.13
N PRO A 932 -1.87 9.74 10.55
CA PRO A 932 -2.50 8.85 11.54
C PRO A 932 -2.78 7.46 10.94
N PRO A 933 -2.83 6.37 11.73
CA PRO A 933 -3.09 5.02 11.21
C PRO A 933 -4.49 4.90 10.60
N ALA A 934 -4.60 4.27 9.42
CA ALA A 934 -5.85 4.04 8.72
C ALA A 934 -6.47 2.68 9.11
N GLY A 935 -6.66 2.46 10.41
CA GLY A 935 -7.06 1.17 10.98
C GLY A 935 -5.87 0.44 11.62
N ALA A 936 -5.12 -0.35 10.85
CA ALA A 936 -3.91 -1.02 11.32
C ALA A 936 -2.72 -0.05 11.40
N GLU A 937 -1.73 -0.40 12.23
CA GLU A 937 -0.49 0.37 12.35
C GLU A 937 0.35 0.20 11.08
N ARG A 938 0.96 1.28 10.58
CA ARG A 938 1.82 1.22 9.38
C ARG A 938 3.20 1.76 9.70
N LEU A 939 4.22 0.94 9.42
CA LEU A 939 5.63 1.31 9.55
C LEU A 939 6.26 1.39 8.16
N VAL A 940 7.01 2.46 7.91
CA VAL A 940 7.76 2.67 6.67
C VAL A 940 9.24 2.56 6.99
N PHE A 941 9.95 1.71 6.24
CA PHE A 941 11.35 1.42 6.49
C PHE A 941 12.23 1.79 5.30
N ILE A 942 13.46 2.21 5.61
CA ILE A 942 14.58 2.16 4.67
C ILE A 942 15.30 0.83 4.88
N GLY A 943 15.26 -0.03 3.87
CA GLY A 943 16.07 -1.24 3.79
C GLY A 943 17.44 -0.95 3.19
N ALA A 944 18.48 -1.61 3.68
CA ALA A 944 19.81 -1.62 3.08
C ALA A 944 20.23 -3.07 2.83
N GLY A 945 20.85 -3.36 1.69
CA GLY A 945 21.31 -4.72 1.38
C GLY A 945 22.31 -4.76 0.23
N ILE A 946 23.16 -5.80 0.20
CA ILE A 946 24.16 -5.98 -0.86
C ILE A 946 23.54 -6.76 -2.02
N VAL A 947 23.71 -6.25 -3.24
CA VAL A 947 23.29 -6.87 -4.49
C VAL A 947 24.53 -7.27 -5.32
N PRO A 948 24.66 -8.55 -5.75
CA PRO A 948 25.82 -9.00 -6.52
C PRO A 948 26.07 -8.15 -7.76
N GLY A 949 27.33 -7.72 -7.96
CA GLY A 949 27.73 -6.85 -9.08
C GLY A 949 27.25 -5.39 -9.00
N ARG A 950 26.43 -5.04 -8.00
CA ARG A 950 25.96 -3.67 -7.74
C ARG A 950 26.30 -3.14 -6.35
N GLY A 951 26.85 -3.98 -5.47
CA GLY A 951 27.25 -3.69 -4.08
C GLY A 951 26.08 -3.26 -3.18
N GLU A 952 26.34 -2.45 -2.16
CA GLU A 952 25.33 -2.03 -1.17
C GLU A 952 24.32 -1.02 -1.75
N LEU A 953 23.04 -1.33 -1.64
CA LEU A 953 21.92 -0.53 -2.13
C LEU A 953 20.94 -0.23 -1.00
N SER A 954 20.22 0.89 -1.15
CA SER A 954 19.08 1.26 -0.29
C SER A 954 17.75 1.07 -1.00
N GLY A 955 16.68 0.85 -0.23
CA GLY A 955 15.32 0.81 -0.75
C GLY A 955 14.27 1.18 0.31
N LEU A 956 13.06 1.51 -0.13
CA LEU A 956 11.92 1.83 0.73
C LEU A 956 10.93 0.66 0.72
N LEU A 957 10.41 0.29 1.89
CA LEU A 957 9.29 -0.63 2.03
C LEU A 957 8.30 -0.13 3.08
N ALA A 958 7.03 -0.55 2.95
CA ALA A 958 5.99 -0.28 3.94
C ALA A 958 5.43 -1.60 4.47
N TRP A 959 5.04 -1.61 5.75
CA TRP A 959 4.47 -2.77 6.43
C TRP A 959 3.22 -2.36 7.24
N ASP A 960 2.10 -3.02 6.95
CA ASP A 960 0.88 -2.96 7.74
C ASP A 960 1.00 -3.94 8.91
N ALA A 961 1.35 -3.45 10.09
CA ALA A 961 1.65 -4.26 11.25
C ALA A 961 0.40 -4.52 12.12
N PRO A 962 0.37 -5.62 12.90
CA PRO A 962 1.39 -6.67 13.03
C PRO A 962 1.21 -7.88 12.09
N GLU A 963 0.03 -8.05 11.46
CA GLU A 963 -0.29 -9.22 10.62
C GLU A 963 -0.60 -8.88 9.16
N GLY A 964 -0.48 -7.61 8.78
CA GLY A 964 -0.72 -7.17 7.40
C GLY A 964 0.51 -7.33 6.49
N PRO A 965 0.33 -7.05 5.19
CA PRO A 965 1.36 -7.25 4.19
C PRO A 965 2.52 -6.26 4.34
N ALA A 966 3.71 -6.68 3.93
CA ALA A 966 4.85 -5.81 3.68
C ALA A 966 5.18 -5.76 2.18
N ARG A 967 5.54 -4.58 1.67
CA ARG A 967 5.77 -4.36 0.23
C ARG A 967 7.01 -3.50 0.00
N GLY A 968 7.90 -3.94 -0.88
CA GLY A 968 8.99 -3.13 -1.42
C GLY A 968 8.45 -2.13 -2.45
N LEU A 969 8.73 -0.85 -2.27
CA LEU A 969 8.14 0.24 -3.05
C LEU A 969 9.14 0.96 -3.96
N LEU A 970 10.40 1.06 -3.54
CA LEU A 970 11.45 1.77 -4.27
C LEU A 970 12.80 1.11 -3.98
N ALA A 971 13.54 0.73 -5.02
CA ALA A 971 14.95 0.35 -4.90
C ALA A 971 15.82 1.43 -5.55
N SER A 972 16.99 1.70 -4.96
CA SER A 972 17.92 2.68 -5.54
C SER A 972 18.36 2.28 -6.94
N PRO A 973 18.32 3.20 -7.93
CA PRO A 973 18.72 2.91 -9.30
C PRO A 973 20.23 2.93 -9.52
N LEU A 974 21.04 3.42 -8.57
CA LEU A 974 22.50 3.60 -8.69
C LEU A 974 23.29 2.58 -7.87
N GLY A 975 24.55 2.35 -8.27
CA GLY A 975 25.48 1.41 -7.63
C GLY A 975 26.05 1.86 -6.27
N PRO A 976 27.06 1.14 -5.74
CA PRO A 976 27.27 0.99 -4.31
C PRO A 976 28.03 2.11 -3.60
N GLU A 977 28.66 3.00 -4.35
CA GLU A 977 29.51 4.04 -3.77
C GLU A 977 28.73 5.29 -3.33
N PHE A 978 27.43 5.39 -3.67
CA PHE A 978 26.66 6.62 -3.44
C PHE A 978 25.22 6.41 -2.90
N ALA A 979 24.57 5.26 -3.12
CA ALA A 979 23.14 5.05 -2.85
C ALA A 979 22.75 4.95 -1.35
N ARG A 980 22.62 6.09 -0.66
CA ARG A 980 22.05 6.18 0.69
C ARG A 980 20.73 6.92 0.69
N PHE A 981 19.64 6.17 0.84
CA PHE A 981 18.33 6.76 1.11
C PHE A 981 18.20 7.15 2.58
N VAL A 982 17.56 8.29 2.83
CA VAL A 982 17.18 8.74 4.17
C VAL A 982 15.69 9.03 4.16
N LEU A 983 14.96 8.49 5.14
CA LEU A 983 13.54 8.75 5.27
C LEU A 983 13.35 10.17 5.80
N GLY A 984 12.72 11.05 5.01
CA GLY A 984 12.42 12.42 5.44
C GLY A 984 11.18 12.47 6.32
N SER A 985 10.09 11.87 5.86
CA SER A 985 8.80 11.81 6.55
C SER A 985 7.87 10.80 5.87
N ALA A 986 6.90 10.26 6.61
CA ALA A 986 5.88 9.38 6.05
C ALA A 986 4.51 9.65 6.69
N THR A 987 3.47 9.62 5.86
CA THR A 987 2.06 9.52 6.25
C THR A 987 1.58 8.09 5.95
N THR A 988 0.29 7.81 6.09
CA THR A 988 -0.29 6.54 5.65
C THR A 988 -0.28 6.34 4.14
N GLU A 989 -0.26 7.41 3.35
CA GLU A 989 -0.38 7.33 1.89
C GLU A 989 0.88 7.75 1.13
N LEU A 990 1.81 8.46 1.78
CA LEU A 990 2.94 9.10 1.10
C LEU A 990 4.20 9.07 1.96
N ALA A 991 5.36 8.81 1.36
CA ALA A 991 6.66 9.02 1.95
C ALA A 991 7.52 9.97 1.12
N VAL A 992 8.34 10.77 1.80
CA VAL A 992 9.40 11.58 1.21
C VAL A 992 10.73 10.93 1.57
N VAL A 993 11.51 10.58 0.55
CA VAL A 993 12.80 9.89 0.69
C VAL A 993 13.88 10.73 0.05
N ASN A 994 14.91 11.10 0.80
CA ASN A 994 16.05 11.84 0.27
C ASN A 994 17.07 10.86 -0.31
N ASP A 995 17.56 11.15 -1.51
CA ASP A 995 18.63 10.43 -2.19
C ASP A 995 19.90 11.28 -2.15
N LEU A 996 20.71 11.04 -1.10
CA LEU A 996 21.93 11.81 -0.85
C LEU A 996 22.96 11.66 -1.97
N ALA A 997 22.92 10.53 -2.70
CA ALA A 997 23.81 10.22 -3.81
C ALA A 997 23.71 11.23 -4.95
N ARG A 998 22.47 11.57 -5.28
CA ARG A 998 22.09 12.32 -6.47
C ARG A 998 21.81 13.78 -6.18
N ALA A 999 21.94 14.18 -4.91
CA ALA A 999 21.46 15.46 -4.43
C ALA A 999 20.01 15.65 -4.92
N ALA A 1000 19.11 14.75 -4.55
CA ALA A 1000 17.73 14.72 -5.02
C ALA A 1000 16.88 13.89 -4.05
N GLY A 1001 15.67 13.51 -4.46
CA GLY A 1001 14.98 12.43 -3.78
C GLY A 1001 13.69 11.99 -4.46
N TYR A 1002 12.84 11.33 -3.70
CA TYR A 1002 11.64 10.67 -4.18
C TYR A 1002 10.44 11.02 -3.32
N VAL A 1003 9.32 11.25 -3.98
CA VAL A 1003 7.99 11.21 -3.37
C VAL A 1003 7.37 9.87 -3.73
N VAL A 1004 7.06 9.05 -2.72
CA VAL A 1004 6.69 7.64 -2.88
C VAL A 1004 5.28 7.40 -2.35
N PRO A 1005 4.29 7.12 -3.21
CA PRO A 1005 2.97 6.64 -2.79
C PRO A 1005 3.08 5.27 -2.12
N LEU A 1006 2.51 5.12 -0.92
CA LEU A 1006 2.69 3.92 -0.10
C LEU A 1006 1.76 2.75 -0.45
N GLU A 1007 0.64 3.02 -1.13
CA GLU A 1007 -0.28 1.98 -1.62
C GLU A 1007 0.34 1.15 -2.76
N GLY A 1008 1.37 1.67 -3.44
CA GLY A 1008 2.01 1.02 -4.57
C GLY A 1008 1.15 0.96 -5.84
N THR A 1009 0.02 1.68 -5.88
CA THR A 1009 -0.84 1.83 -7.07
C THR A 1009 -0.32 2.88 -8.05
N GLU A 1010 0.53 3.79 -7.57
CA GLU A 1010 1.17 4.85 -8.35
C GLU A 1010 2.69 4.73 -8.24
N PRO A 1011 3.45 4.97 -9.33
CA PRO A 1011 4.90 4.84 -9.29
C PRO A 1011 5.56 5.96 -8.47
N PRO A 1012 6.70 5.70 -7.80
CA PRO A 1012 7.54 6.73 -7.17
C PRO A 1012 7.91 7.85 -8.14
N ARG A 1013 7.94 9.09 -7.67
CA ARG A 1013 8.32 10.27 -8.46
C ARG A 1013 9.67 10.81 -8.01
N PHE A 1014 10.63 10.85 -8.94
CA PHE A 1014 11.95 11.45 -8.70
C PHE A 1014 11.87 12.98 -8.79
N VAL A 1015 12.43 13.67 -7.81
CA VAL A 1015 12.47 15.14 -7.71
C VAL A 1015 13.94 15.59 -7.71
N PRO A 1016 14.43 16.23 -8.79
CA PRO A 1016 15.81 16.68 -8.93
C PRO A 1016 16.06 18.02 -8.20
N ASP A 1017 15.74 18.07 -6.90
CA ASP A 1017 15.90 19.28 -6.08
C ASP A 1017 16.43 18.91 -4.67
N PRO A 1018 17.76 18.87 -4.47
CA PRO A 1018 18.37 18.48 -3.19
C PRO A 1018 18.02 19.43 -2.07
N ASP A 1019 18.14 20.72 -2.37
CA ASP A 1019 17.92 21.78 -1.42
C ASP A 1019 16.42 21.94 -1.17
N GLY A 1020 15.56 21.58 -2.12
CA GLY A 1020 14.11 21.45 -1.98
C GLY A 1020 13.69 20.39 -1.00
N LEU A 1021 13.92 19.15 -1.38
CA LEU A 1021 13.21 18.00 -0.81
C LEU A 1021 13.61 17.71 0.65
N ALA A 1022 14.83 18.03 1.05
CA ALA A 1022 15.29 17.87 2.43
C ALA A 1022 14.44 18.67 3.44
N PHE A 1023 13.85 19.79 2.99
CA PHE A 1023 12.95 20.64 3.79
C PHE A 1023 11.48 20.40 3.51
N VAL A 1024 11.15 19.43 2.66
CA VAL A 1024 9.76 19.02 2.44
C VAL A 1024 9.38 17.94 3.46
N ARG A 1025 8.18 18.06 4.01
CA ARG A 1025 7.56 17.05 4.87
C ARG A 1025 6.24 16.57 4.25
N ALA A 1026 5.98 15.28 4.33
CA ALA A 1026 4.67 14.70 4.06
C ALA A 1026 3.78 14.93 5.29
N LEU A 1027 2.72 15.71 5.13
CA LEU A 1027 1.68 15.94 6.13
C LEU A 1027 0.40 15.22 5.71
N ALA A 1028 -0.34 14.72 6.69
CA ALA A 1028 -1.46 13.82 6.43
C ALA A 1028 -2.58 14.47 5.57
N PRO A 1029 -3.27 13.69 4.72
CA PRO A 1029 -2.88 12.34 4.30
C PRO A 1029 -1.80 12.35 3.20
N ARG A 1030 -1.71 13.39 2.36
CA ARG A 1030 -0.84 13.43 1.18
C ARG A 1030 -0.27 14.82 0.82
N HIS A 1031 -0.19 15.74 1.77
CA HIS A 1031 0.33 17.09 1.51
C HIS A 1031 1.85 17.09 1.56
N LEU A 1032 2.50 17.77 0.61
CA LEU A 1032 3.94 18.05 0.69
C LEU A 1032 4.10 19.49 1.16
N TYR A 1033 4.71 19.70 2.32
CA TYR A 1033 4.90 21.02 2.92
C TYR A 1033 6.37 21.41 2.92
N ASP A 1034 6.72 22.50 2.22
CA ASP A 1034 8.07 23.06 2.24
C ASP A 1034 8.21 23.98 3.46
N MET A 1035 8.97 23.54 4.45
CA MET A 1035 9.14 24.24 5.73
C MET A 1035 9.84 25.60 5.60
N ARG A 1036 10.58 25.85 4.51
CA ARG A 1036 11.28 27.14 4.31
C ARG A 1036 10.36 28.20 3.73
N ARG A 1037 9.47 27.76 2.85
CA ARG A 1037 8.47 28.61 2.20
C ARG A 1037 7.19 28.73 3.03
N GLU A 1038 7.01 27.82 3.97
CA GLU A 1038 5.81 27.69 4.79
C GLU A 1038 4.53 27.57 3.93
N ARG A 1039 4.66 26.80 2.84
CA ARG A 1039 3.59 26.54 1.86
C ARG A 1039 3.53 25.06 1.52
N PHE A 1040 2.35 24.58 1.13
CA PHE A 1040 2.31 23.31 0.39
C PHE A 1040 2.98 23.47 -0.96
N THR A 1041 3.52 22.38 -1.46
CA THR A 1041 4.05 22.28 -2.81
C THR A 1041 3.38 21.14 -3.55
N ARG A 1042 3.16 21.33 -4.83
CA ARG A 1042 2.64 20.29 -5.73
C ARG A 1042 3.74 19.81 -6.66
N LEU A 1043 3.64 18.55 -7.06
CA LEU A 1043 4.51 17.98 -8.09
C LEU A 1043 3.98 18.41 -9.46
N GLN A 1044 4.67 19.33 -10.11
CA GLN A 1044 4.37 19.74 -11.47
C GLN A 1044 5.21 18.94 -12.46
N LEU A 1045 4.55 18.27 -13.41
CA LEU A 1045 5.22 17.57 -14.50
C LEU A 1045 5.58 18.58 -15.60
N THR A 1046 6.87 18.69 -15.88
CA THR A 1046 7.42 19.53 -16.96
C THR A 1046 8.12 18.64 -18.00
N PRO A 1047 8.33 19.12 -19.24
CA PRO A 1047 9.14 18.39 -20.22
C PRO A 1047 10.56 18.04 -19.72
N SER A 1048 11.10 18.82 -18.77
CA SER A 1048 12.41 18.63 -18.15
C SER A 1048 12.41 17.73 -16.91
N GLY A 1049 11.25 17.23 -16.45
CA GLY A 1049 11.12 16.41 -15.25
C GLY A 1049 10.07 16.94 -14.27
N VAL A 1050 10.16 16.53 -13.00
CA VAL A 1050 9.24 16.97 -11.95
C VAL A 1050 9.81 18.18 -11.23
N VAL A 1051 8.99 19.22 -11.03
CA VAL A 1051 9.35 20.42 -10.25
C VAL A 1051 8.41 20.55 -9.05
N LEU A 1052 8.93 21.06 -7.93
CA LEU A 1052 8.13 21.43 -6.76
C LEU A 1052 7.64 22.86 -6.94
N GLU A 1053 6.35 23.02 -7.20
CA GLU A 1053 5.70 24.33 -7.35
C GLU A 1053 5.02 24.70 -6.03
N PRO A 1054 5.39 25.81 -5.36
CA PRO A 1054 4.69 26.28 -4.18
C PRO A 1054 3.26 26.67 -4.51
N THR A 1055 2.36 26.42 -3.58
CA THR A 1055 0.94 26.78 -3.68
C THR A 1055 0.66 27.99 -2.78
N ALA A 1056 -0.37 28.80 -3.08
CA ALA A 1056 -0.71 29.94 -2.24
C ALA A 1056 -1.38 29.56 -0.90
N LEU A 1057 -1.79 28.29 -0.73
CA LEU A 1057 -2.37 27.74 0.50
C LEU A 1057 -1.52 26.58 1.05
N PRO A 1058 -1.45 26.35 2.37
CA PRO A 1058 -2.17 27.04 3.41
C PRO A 1058 -1.59 28.43 3.61
N LEU A 1059 -2.23 29.27 4.41
CA LEU A 1059 -1.62 30.52 4.85
C LEU A 1059 -0.28 30.26 5.54
N VAL A 1060 0.67 31.17 5.32
CA VAL A 1060 2.00 31.17 5.98
C VAL A 1060 1.81 31.26 7.49
N LEU A 1061 2.69 30.59 8.24
CA LEU A 1061 2.68 30.66 9.70
C LEU A 1061 3.01 32.10 10.14
N ARG A 1062 2.44 32.55 11.26
CA ARG A 1062 2.77 33.88 11.81
C ARG A 1062 4.27 33.93 12.16
N GLY A 1063 4.90 35.12 12.21
CA GLY A 1063 6.36 35.24 12.37
C GLY A 1063 6.96 34.44 13.54
N GLY A 1064 8.16 33.90 13.34
CA GLY A 1064 8.88 33.03 14.28
C GLY A 1064 10.38 32.91 13.92
N PRO A 1065 11.17 32.11 14.66
CA PRO A 1065 12.58 31.91 14.36
C PRO A 1065 12.76 31.22 12.99
N PRO A 1066 13.76 31.61 12.19
CA PRO A 1066 13.95 31.07 10.84
C PRO A 1066 14.46 29.63 10.86
N GLY A 1067 13.84 28.74 10.07
CA GLY A 1067 14.33 27.39 9.80
C GLY A 1067 13.46 26.24 10.37
N PRO A 1068 13.78 24.97 10.05
CA PRO A 1068 12.99 23.80 10.45
C PRO A 1068 13.24 23.43 11.92
N LEU A 1069 12.71 24.21 12.85
CA LEU A 1069 12.97 24.10 14.29
C LEU A 1069 11.89 23.30 15.06
N GLY A 1070 10.81 22.89 14.39
CA GLY A 1070 9.65 22.25 15.03
C GLY A 1070 9.11 20.99 14.34
N ASP A 1071 8.01 20.47 14.89
CA ASP A 1071 7.17 19.43 14.28
C ASP A 1071 5.90 20.07 13.71
N TYR A 1072 5.51 19.63 12.51
CA TYR A 1072 4.42 20.23 11.76
C TYR A 1072 3.23 19.27 11.67
N HIS A 1073 2.03 19.82 11.72
CA HIS A 1073 0.79 19.07 11.56
C HIS A 1073 -0.15 19.81 10.62
N ALA A 1074 -0.94 19.03 9.90
CA ALA A 1074 -1.96 19.54 8.98
C ALA A 1074 -3.34 19.23 9.56
N ILE A 1075 -4.09 20.28 9.91
CA ILE A 1075 -5.46 20.20 10.43
C ILE A 1075 -6.45 20.68 9.38
N ARG A 1076 -7.64 20.06 9.29
CA ARG A 1076 -8.65 20.48 8.32
C ARG A 1076 -9.47 21.66 8.82
N VAL A 1077 -9.66 22.64 7.95
CA VAL A 1077 -10.61 23.73 8.19
C VAL A 1077 -12.03 23.15 8.05
N PRO A 1078 -12.94 23.39 9.02
CA PRO A 1078 -14.28 22.80 9.05
C PRO A 1078 -15.14 23.06 7.80
#